data_AF-A0A6A4IJE1-F1
#
_entry.id   AF-A0A6A4IJE1-F1
#
_cell.length_a   1.000
_cell.length_b   1.000
_cell.length_c   1.000
_cell.angle_alpha   90.00
_cell.angle_beta   90.00
_cell.angle_gamma   90.00
#
_symmetry.space_group_name_H-M   'P 1'
#
loop_
_entity.id
_entity.type
_entity.pdbx_description
1 polymer ?
#
loop_
_entity_poly.entity_id
_entity_poly.type
_entity_poly.pdbx_seq_one_letter_code
_entity_poly.pdbx_strand_id
1 'polypeptide(L)'
;MTTKSTAKFTYTERVVCGVNDLEKTHHKQSFHISLIKSQVKKNADKKKDKLGPNWTTFVIKVIHKLVEEGIFKKSSRSGYFQMSPATRKCFKDAQKVLSTLGPSSTDLEAALVKSVARGNIGKKRARDDDEIDSTPTKRMKTARSSLSTTSGGSSSPWMRKPKRELVAEIERREEEARGRQALMDRSPSPLSVPDEVPEDLIEGPLTPLSAQYDQDDDDDDSVDIAGQQSMDDFDMSGPQTRPSTPEPYAPSTPAQPIATAPQPLRPTNGLLQHVRPRLGGVSRTASGSFLSHISNRFTPSPGSDYDGSNQDSSPMAAEAAASLFSPLATRTAQGPVPHEKMVALSNELARFEEENRRLKVDGTAHKLHIETRAAELETGTLTLRNALTQSTLQSSTLQAQLSAGDAETALLRKTLVNKDQEIASLVGQLNDVDETRTQDLAIAQQVTSKLQEEITALKEQLDAREAEFTAKLSASEESLKASSVALQEKTTELNQLQDNLQRAQESVEALQTTLEMTNASHLAEIDQHNSAITSRTVAELRSEVDASTALCAQLQAELEQTVTDRTRFSDELDAERVHSATLKGKLDATLTHIHEIEDELEEMHGLKAIDATTIQDLRDTIFNFEAAQRQQLAMLTLKGTQASTPAGPSKRATRYSI
;
A
#
# COMPACT_ATOMS: atom_id res chain seq x y z
N MET A 1 -35.63 -16.67 -30.93
CA MET A 1 -34.67 -15.62 -30.56
C MET A 1 -34.10 -15.93 -29.18
N THR A 2 -32.91 -16.54 -29.13
CA THR A 2 -32.23 -16.84 -27.87
C THR A 2 -31.54 -15.57 -27.36
N THR A 3 -32.09 -14.94 -26.33
CA THR A 3 -31.42 -13.81 -25.67
C THR A 3 -30.14 -14.34 -25.04
N LYS A 4 -28.98 -13.94 -25.56
CA LYS A 4 -27.68 -14.28 -24.97
C LYS A 4 -27.68 -13.84 -23.51
N SER A 5 -27.52 -14.79 -22.60
CA SER A 5 -27.45 -14.54 -21.16
C SER A 5 -26.23 -13.65 -20.88
N THR A 6 -26.44 -12.36 -20.64
CA THR A 6 -25.40 -11.44 -20.18
C THR A 6 -24.84 -11.94 -18.84
N ALA A 7 -23.51 -12.05 -18.75
CA ALA A 7 -22.85 -12.49 -17.53
C ALA A 7 -23.27 -11.60 -16.33
N LYS A 8 -23.64 -12.24 -15.22
CA LYS A 8 -24.08 -11.52 -14.01
C LYS A 8 -22.92 -10.74 -13.43
N PHE A 9 -23.11 -9.44 -13.21
CA PHE A 9 -22.11 -8.58 -12.56
C PHE A 9 -21.94 -9.00 -11.10
N THR A 10 -20.69 -9.14 -10.68
CA THR A 10 -20.31 -9.33 -9.28
C THR A 10 -20.58 -8.06 -8.46
N TYR A 11 -20.75 -8.17 -7.14
CA TYR A 11 -20.95 -6.99 -6.29
C TYR A 11 -19.78 -6.01 -6.35
N THR A 12 -18.55 -6.50 -6.53
CA THR A 12 -17.36 -5.66 -6.76
C THR A 12 -17.51 -4.81 -8.01
N GLU A 13 -17.86 -5.41 -9.14
CA GLU A 13 -18.08 -4.69 -10.40
C GLU A 13 -19.25 -3.70 -10.27
N ARG A 14 -20.34 -4.07 -9.61
CA ARG A 14 -21.49 -3.19 -9.39
C ARG A 14 -21.11 -1.94 -8.58
N VAL A 15 -20.33 -2.11 -7.51
CA VAL A 15 -19.88 -1.01 -6.65
C VAL A 15 -18.94 -0.07 -7.42
N VAL A 16 -17.98 -0.62 -8.15
CA VAL A 16 -17.06 0.18 -8.97
C VAL A 16 -17.80 0.94 -10.08
N CYS A 17 -18.74 0.29 -10.80
CA CYS A 17 -19.63 0.98 -11.75
C CYS A 17 -20.39 2.13 -11.06
N GLY A 18 -20.99 1.85 -9.90
CA GLY A 18 -21.79 2.83 -9.17
C GLY A 18 -20.98 4.06 -8.76
N VAL A 19 -19.75 3.88 -8.30
CA VAL A 19 -18.86 5.00 -7.94
C VAL A 19 -18.43 5.79 -9.19
N ASN A 20 -18.09 5.11 -10.30
CA ASN A 20 -17.74 5.77 -11.55
C ASN A 20 -18.90 6.62 -12.11
N ASP A 21 -20.13 6.09 -12.06
CA ASP A 21 -21.32 6.84 -12.47
C ASP A 21 -21.60 8.04 -11.57
N LEU A 22 -21.37 7.91 -10.25
CA LEU A 22 -21.48 9.01 -9.31
C LEU A 22 -20.42 10.10 -9.58
N GLU A 23 -19.18 9.71 -9.89
CA GLU A 23 -18.10 10.65 -10.24
C GLU A 23 -18.43 11.44 -11.52
N LYS A 24 -18.95 10.75 -12.55
CA LYS A 24 -19.41 11.37 -13.80
C LYS A 24 -20.58 12.33 -13.60
N THR A 25 -21.54 11.99 -12.73
CA THR A 25 -22.79 12.75 -12.55
C THR A 25 -22.68 13.92 -11.58
N HIS A 26 -21.90 13.77 -10.50
CA HIS A 26 -21.83 14.77 -9.43
C HIS A 26 -20.53 15.58 -9.43
N HIS A 27 -19.52 15.21 -10.22
CA HIS A 27 -18.18 15.83 -10.23
C HIS A 27 -17.51 15.89 -8.84
N LYS A 28 -17.98 15.09 -7.88
CA LYS A 28 -17.42 14.98 -6.53
C LYS A 28 -16.48 13.78 -6.47
N GLN A 29 -15.42 13.89 -5.67
CA GLN A 29 -14.42 12.83 -5.56
C GLN A 29 -14.74 11.82 -4.46
N SER A 30 -15.56 12.19 -3.47
CA SER A 30 -15.93 11.33 -2.35
C SER A 30 -17.45 11.23 -2.19
N PHE A 31 -17.92 10.02 -1.88
CA PHE A 31 -19.33 9.69 -1.77
C PHE A 31 -19.63 8.95 -0.48
N HIS A 32 -20.74 9.30 0.16
CA HIS A 32 -21.22 8.59 1.33
C HIS A 32 -21.70 7.18 0.95
N ILE A 33 -21.49 6.19 1.83
CA ILE A 33 -21.85 4.78 1.58
C ILE A 33 -23.32 4.58 1.19
N SER A 34 -24.22 5.39 1.73
CA SER A 34 -25.66 5.33 1.40
C SER A 34 -25.95 5.75 -0.04
N LEU A 35 -25.19 6.72 -0.55
CA LEU A 35 -25.31 7.18 -1.94
C LEU A 35 -24.76 6.11 -2.91
N ILE A 36 -23.64 5.47 -2.55
CA ILE A 36 -23.09 4.35 -3.32
C ILE A 36 -24.10 3.19 -3.39
N LYS A 37 -24.73 2.82 -2.26
CA LYS A 37 -25.79 1.79 -2.22
C LYS A 37 -26.97 2.15 -3.13
N SER A 38 -27.46 3.39 -3.05
CA SER A 38 -28.56 3.88 -3.88
C SER A 38 -28.22 3.80 -5.37
N GLN A 39 -27.00 4.19 -5.74
CA GLN A 39 -26.55 4.10 -7.13
C GLN A 39 -26.39 2.65 -7.61
N VAL A 40 -25.87 1.75 -6.77
CA VAL A 40 -25.79 0.31 -7.09
C VAL A 40 -27.18 -0.27 -7.36
N LYS A 41 -28.19 0.10 -6.55
CA LYS A 41 -29.58 -0.29 -6.77
C LYS A 41 -30.12 0.26 -8.10
N LYS A 42 -29.95 1.56 -8.33
CA LYS A 42 -30.37 2.22 -9.57
C LYS A 42 -29.74 1.60 -10.83
N ASN A 43 -28.46 1.24 -10.76
CA ASN A 43 -27.74 0.59 -11.85
C ASN A 43 -28.22 -0.85 -12.09
N ALA A 44 -28.53 -1.59 -11.02
CA ALA A 44 -29.11 -2.92 -11.13
C ALA A 44 -30.51 -2.87 -11.76
N ASP A 45 -31.36 -1.95 -11.33
CA ASP A 45 -32.70 -1.74 -11.88
C ASP A 45 -32.63 -1.36 -13.37
N LYS A 46 -31.72 -0.45 -13.75
CA LYS A 46 -31.49 -0.06 -15.16
C LYS A 46 -31.06 -1.25 -16.03
N LYS A 47 -30.25 -2.16 -15.49
CA LYS A 47 -29.76 -3.36 -16.17
C LYS A 47 -30.72 -4.56 -16.04
N LYS A 48 -31.87 -4.40 -15.38
CA LYS A 48 -32.81 -5.49 -15.02
C LYS A 48 -32.13 -6.65 -14.27
N ASP A 49 -31.10 -6.32 -13.47
CA ASP A 49 -30.31 -7.27 -12.69
C ASP A 49 -30.90 -7.40 -11.28
N LYS A 50 -31.24 -8.62 -10.86
CA LYS A 50 -31.87 -8.87 -9.56
C LYS A 50 -30.81 -8.83 -8.45
N LEU A 51 -30.95 -7.88 -7.53
CA LEU A 51 -30.17 -7.85 -6.29
C LEU A 51 -30.74 -8.85 -5.28
N GLY A 52 -29.85 -9.57 -4.56
CA GLY A 52 -30.27 -10.50 -3.51
C GLY A 52 -30.79 -9.80 -2.25
N PRO A 53 -31.49 -10.48 -1.33
CA PRO A 53 -32.12 -9.86 -0.15
C PRO A 53 -31.11 -9.11 0.75
N ASN A 54 -29.89 -9.62 0.86
CA ASN A 54 -28.82 -9.02 1.67
C ASN A 54 -27.82 -8.17 0.86
N TRP A 55 -28.22 -7.67 -0.31
CA TRP A 55 -27.34 -6.92 -1.21
C TRP A 55 -26.69 -5.71 -0.53
N THR A 56 -27.39 -5.04 0.38
CA THR A 56 -26.87 -3.88 1.10
C THR A 56 -25.66 -4.25 1.96
N THR A 57 -25.70 -5.39 2.66
CA THR A 57 -24.60 -5.90 3.47
C THR A 57 -23.42 -6.32 2.59
N PHE A 58 -23.69 -6.94 1.44
CA PHE A 58 -22.63 -7.30 0.49
C PHE A 58 -21.94 -6.08 -0.12
N VAL A 59 -22.68 -5.02 -0.43
CA VAL A 59 -22.10 -3.75 -0.90
C VAL A 59 -21.17 -3.15 0.15
N ILE A 60 -21.55 -3.14 1.44
CA ILE A 60 -20.66 -2.64 2.51
C ILE A 60 -19.39 -3.47 2.61
N LYS A 61 -19.52 -4.80 2.64
CA LYS A 61 -18.37 -5.73 2.69
C LYS A 61 -17.42 -5.51 1.51
N VAL A 62 -17.98 -5.35 0.31
CA VAL A 62 -17.21 -5.06 -0.91
C VAL A 62 -16.51 -3.70 -0.84
N ILE A 63 -17.17 -2.65 -0.34
CA ILE A 63 -16.53 -1.34 -0.18
C ILE A 63 -15.33 -1.43 0.77
N HIS A 64 -15.46 -2.13 1.90
CA HIS A 64 -14.34 -2.33 2.83
C HIS A 64 -13.21 -3.14 2.19
N LYS A 65 -13.54 -4.23 1.47
CA LYS A 65 -12.56 -5.01 0.72
C LYS A 65 -11.83 -4.19 -0.35
N LEU A 66 -12.54 -3.34 -1.08
CA LEU A 66 -11.93 -2.44 -2.07
C LEU A 66 -11.03 -1.37 -1.43
N VAL A 67 -11.29 -1.01 -0.17
CA VAL A 67 -10.41 -0.14 0.61
C VAL A 67 -9.14 -0.88 1.04
N GLU A 68 -9.26 -2.14 1.46
CA GLU A 68 -8.12 -3.00 1.79
C GLU A 68 -7.23 -3.28 0.56
N GLU A 69 -7.84 -3.46 -0.62
CA GLU A 69 -7.13 -3.63 -1.89
C GLU A 69 -6.53 -2.33 -2.45
N GLY A 70 -6.75 -1.18 -1.79
CA GLY A 70 -6.23 0.12 -2.22
C GLY A 70 -6.93 0.70 -3.46
N ILE A 71 -8.04 0.10 -3.90
CA ILE A 71 -8.86 0.59 -5.02
C ILE A 71 -9.69 1.81 -4.58
N PHE A 72 -10.21 1.77 -3.35
CA PHE A 72 -10.85 2.90 -2.70
C PHE A 72 -10.00 3.42 -1.54
N LYS A 73 -10.16 4.70 -1.23
CA LYS A 73 -9.56 5.35 -0.05
C LYS A 73 -10.69 5.89 0.83
N LYS A 74 -10.61 5.65 2.14
CA LYS A 74 -11.53 6.28 3.10
C LYS A 74 -11.26 7.79 3.11
N SER A 75 -12.28 8.61 2.93
CA SER A 75 -12.17 10.06 3.03
C SER A 75 -12.13 10.48 4.50
N SER A 76 -11.66 11.70 4.80
CA SER A 76 -11.57 12.23 6.17
C SER A 76 -12.94 12.28 6.87
N ARG A 77 -14.03 12.38 6.11
CA ARG A 77 -15.39 12.35 6.65
C ARG A 77 -15.86 10.90 6.84
N SER A 78 -16.28 10.56 8.06
CA SER A 78 -16.77 9.22 8.39
C SER A 78 -17.89 8.78 7.42
N GLY A 79 -17.79 7.55 6.91
CA GLY A 79 -18.74 6.99 5.95
C GLY A 79 -18.57 7.44 4.50
N TYR A 80 -17.59 8.29 4.18
CA TYR A 80 -17.28 8.70 2.81
C TYR A 80 -16.09 7.93 2.23
N PHE A 81 -16.24 7.52 0.98
CA PHE A 81 -15.25 6.75 0.22
C PHE A 81 -14.95 7.48 -1.09
N GLN A 82 -13.68 7.49 -1.49
CA GLN A 82 -13.23 8.07 -2.74
C GLN A 82 -12.44 7.02 -3.54
N MET A 83 -12.50 7.12 -4.86
CA MET A 83 -11.73 6.23 -5.72
C MET A 83 -10.24 6.61 -5.66
N SER A 84 -9.36 5.61 -5.51
CA SER A 84 -7.91 5.84 -5.42
C SER A 84 -7.41 6.56 -6.69
N PRO A 85 -6.44 7.49 -6.61
CA PRO A 85 -5.84 8.12 -7.78
C PRO A 85 -5.34 7.10 -8.82
N ALA A 86 -4.77 5.98 -8.36
CA ALA A 86 -4.31 4.89 -9.23
C ALA A 86 -5.48 4.27 -10.02
N THR A 87 -6.56 3.92 -9.32
CA THR A 87 -7.79 3.38 -9.94
C THR A 87 -8.42 4.37 -10.92
N ARG A 88 -8.48 5.66 -10.57
CA ARG A 88 -8.97 6.71 -11.49
C ARG A 88 -8.13 6.82 -12.74
N LYS A 89 -6.79 6.75 -12.61
CA LYS A 89 -5.88 6.72 -13.75
C LYS A 89 -6.15 5.50 -14.64
N CYS A 90 -6.26 4.30 -14.05
CA CYS A 90 -6.62 3.09 -14.80
C CYS A 90 -7.97 3.21 -15.53
N PHE A 91 -8.98 3.81 -14.91
CA PHE A 91 -10.28 4.07 -15.55
C PHE A 91 -10.14 5.02 -16.74
N LYS A 92 -9.40 6.13 -16.60
CA LYS A 92 -9.16 7.10 -17.68
C LYS A 92 -8.33 6.50 -18.82
N ASP A 93 -7.28 5.77 -18.49
CA ASP A 93 -6.41 5.12 -19.47
C ASP A 93 -7.19 4.08 -20.27
N ALA A 94 -7.96 3.22 -19.58
CA ALA A 94 -8.79 2.24 -20.24
C ALA A 94 -9.95 2.90 -21.01
N GLN A 95 -10.52 4.02 -20.55
CA GLN A 95 -11.51 4.80 -21.30
C GLN A 95 -10.91 5.42 -22.56
N LYS A 96 -9.65 5.85 -22.54
CA LYS A 96 -8.92 6.37 -23.71
C LYS A 96 -8.72 5.27 -24.75
N VAL A 97 -8.30 4.08 -24.33
CA VAL A 97 -8.16 2.89 -25.20
C VAL A 97 -9.51 2.44 -25.77
N LEU A 98 -10.58 2.56 -24.99
CA LEU A 98 -11.92 2.24 -25.48
C LEU A 98 -12.46 3.27 -26.46
N SER A 99 -12.15 4.55 -26.26
CA SER A 99 -12.56 5.62 -27.18
C SER A 99 -11.96 5.43 -28.57
N THR A 100 -10.80 4.77 -28.68
CA THR A 100 -10.18 4.41 -29.96
C THR A 100 -10.81 3.19 -30.65
N LEU A 101 -11.59 2.36 -29.93
CA LEU A 101 -12.20 1.13 -30.46
C LEU A 101 -13.64 1.31 -31.00
N GLY A 102 -14.13 2.55 -31.06
CA GLY A 102 -15.43 2.91 -31.65
C GLY A 102 -16.63 2.81 -30.69
N PRO A 103 -17.76 3.46 -31.04
CA PRO A 103 -18.89 3.73 -30.12
C PRO A 103 -19.86 2.55 -29.88
N SER A 104 -19.38 1.33 -29.61
CA SER A 104 -20.25 0.22 -29.18
C SER A 104 -20.35 0.13 -27.63
N SER A 105 -21.31 0.87 -27.10
CA SER A 105 -21.23 1.59 -25.81
C SER A 105 -21.68 0.85 -24.52
N THR A 106 -21.84 -0.48 -24.46
CA THR A 106 -22.27 -1.13 -23.18
C THR A 106 -21.42 -2.32 -22.75
N ASP A 107 -20.91 -3.11 -23.70
CA ASP A 107 -20.04 -4.25 -23.38
C ASP A 107 -18.61 -3.79 -23.01
N LEU A 108 -18.17 -2.65 -23.53
CA LEU A 108 -16.86 -2.07 -23.26
C LEU A 108 -16.71 -1.57 -21.81
N GLU A 109 -17.75 -0.93 -21.27
CA GLU A 109 -17.74 -0.49 -19.87
C GLU A 109 -17.75 -1.69 -18.92
N ALA A 110 -18.43 -2.78 -19.30
CA ALA A 110 -18.40 -4.04 -18.55
C ALA A 110 -17.00 -4.66 -18.51
N ALA A 111 -16.29 -4.67 -19.64
CA ALA A 111 -14.93 -5.19 -19.73
C ALA A 111 -13.94 -4.37 -18.89
N LEU A 112 -14.07 -3.04 -18.91
CA LEU A 112 -13.22 -2.13 -18.14
C LEU A 112 -13.46 -2.26 -16.63
N VAL A 113 -14.72 -2.33 -16.22
CA VAL A 113 -15.06 -2.54 -14.80
C VAL A 113 -14.53 -3.90 -14.34
N LYS A 114 -14.61 -4.92 -15.19
CA LYS A 114 -14.07 -6.25 -14.90
C LYS A 114 -12.54 -6.27 -14.79
N SER A 115 -11.82 -5.48 -15.59
CA SER A 115 -10.36 -5.38 -15.48
C SER A 115 -9.92 -4.67 -14.20
N VAL A 116 -10.62 -3.60 -13.82
CA VAL A 116 -10.32 -2.86 -12.58
C VAL A 116 -10.73 -3.64 -11.34
N ALA A 117 -11.92 -4.27 -11.34
CA ALA A 117 -12.42 -5.05 -10.21
C ALA A 117 -11.62 -6.34 -9.94
N ARG A 118 -10.87 -6.84 -10.94
CA ARG A 118 -10.01 -8.03 -10.79
C ARG A 118 -8.62 -7.72 -10.22
N GLY A 119 -8.31 -6.46 -9.90
CA GLY A 119 -7.14 -6.14 -9.08
C GLY A 119 -5.79 -6.46 -9.73
N ASN A 120 -5.69 -6.52 -11.07
CA ASN A 120 -4.39 -6.63 -11.75
C ASN A 120 -3.57 -5.32 -11.67
N ILE A 121 -3.99 -4.34 -10.88
CA ILE A 121 -3.31 -3.05 -10.70
C ILE A 121 -2.00 -3.20 -9.88
N GLY A 122 -1.77 -4.35 -9.22
CA GLY A 122 -0.55 -4.61 -8.42
C GLY A 122 0.25 -5.87 -8.77
N LYS A 123 -0.21 -6.72 -9.70
CA LYS A 123 0.59 -7.86 -10.16
C LYS A 123 1.47 -7.39 -11.30
N LYS A 124 2.76 -7.20 -10.96
CA LYS A 124 3.92 -6.96 -11.84
C LYS A 124 3.57 -7.12 -13.32
N ARG A 125 3.65 -6.01 -14.07
CA ARG A 125 3.77 -6.08 -15.53
C ARG A 125 4.86 -7.12 -15.82
N ALA A 126 4.52 -8.12 -16.62
CA ALA A 126 5.53 -8.97 -17.21
C ALA A 126 6.56 -8.03 -17.85
N ARG A 127 7.83 -8.28 -17.53
CA ARG A 127 8.98 -7.62 -18.11
C ARG A 127 8.78 -7.71 -19.62
N ASP A 128 8.69 -6.57 -20.29
CA ASP A 128 8.79 -6.51 -21.74
C ASP A 128 10.22 -6.98 -22.07
N ASP A 129 10.33 -8.22 -22.55
CA ASP A 129 11.53 -8.74 -23.22
C ASP A 129 11.56 -8.09 -24.61
N ASP A 130 12.25 -6.95 -24.69
CA ASP A 130 12.77 -6.44 -25.96
C ASP A 130 14.02 -7.25 -26.33
N GLU A 131 13.81 -8.37 -27.02
CA GLU A 131 14.83 -9.15 -27.69
C GLU A 131 14.88 -8.73 -29.17
N ILE A 132 15.81 -7.83 -29.50
CA ILE A 132 16.42 -7.71 -30.83
C ILE A 132 17.86 -8.16 -30.66
N ASP A 133 18.18 -9.42 -31.00
CA ASP A 133 19.06 -9.77 -32.12
C ASP A 133 19.39 -11.28 -32.10
N SER A 134 19.56 -11.84 -33.30
CA SER A 134 20.38 -13.02 -33.62
C SER A 134 19.84 -14.46 -33.50
N THR A 135 19.25 -14.87 -34.63
CA THR A 135 19.53 -16.09 -35.42
C THR A 135 18.88 -17.45 -35.07
N PRO A 136 18.62 -18.28 -36.11
CA PRO A 136 17.74 -19.44 -36.01
C PRO A 136 18.53 -20.75 -35.98
N THR A 137 18.30 -21.60 -34.98
CA THR A 137 18.61 -23.03 -35.12
C THR A 137 17.48 -23.93 -34.61
N LYS A 138 17.33 -25.02 -35.35
CA LYS A 138 16.20 -25.96 -35.42
C LYS A 138 16.15 -26.95 -34.25
N ARG A 139 14.99 -27.61 -34.17
CA ARG A 139 14.64 -28.92 -33.55
C ARG A 139 14.37 -28.85 -32.04
N MET A 140 13.43 -29.58 -31.46
CA MET A 140 12.64 -30.73 -31.94
C MET A 140 11.34 -30.86 -31.12
N LYS A 141 10.35 -31.50 -31.74
CA LYS A 141 9.08 -31.95 -31.16
C LYS A 141 9.28 -32.75 -29.87
N THR A 142 8.45 -32.52 -28.86
CA THR A 142 7.80 -33.59 -28.09
C THR A 142 6.47 -33.11 -27.54
N ALA A 143 5.49 -34.01 -27.59
CA ALA A 143 4.10 -33.78 -27.29
C ALA A 143 3.79 -34.09 -25.82
N ARG A 144 2.68 -33.50 -25.35
CA ARG A 144 1.74 -34.04 -24.36
C ARG A 144 2.33 -34.54 -23.03
N SER A 145 2.04 -33.78 -21.98
CA SER A 145 1.40 -34.36 -20.79
C SER A 145 0.58 -33.29 -20.05
N SER A 146 -0.73 -33.46 -20.16
CA SER A 146 -1.68 -33.03 -19.15
C SER A 146 -1.46 -33.88 -17.90
N LEU A 147 -1.29 -33.28 -16.72
CA LEU A 147 -1.98 -33.74 -15.50
C LEU A 147 -1.71 -32.81 -14.31
N SER A 148 -2.74 -32.75 -13.48
CA SER A 148 -2.94 -31.97 -12.28
C SER A 148 -1.88 -32.21 -11.20
N THR A 149 -1.48 -31.13 -10.52
CA THR A 149 -1.23 -31.17 -9.07
C THR A 149 -1.74 -29.88 -8.43
N THR A 150 -2.79 -30.06 -7.64
CA THR A 150 -3.18 -29.22 -6.51
C THR A 150 -1.99 -29.06 -5.57
N SER A 151 -1.26 -27.95 -5.65
CA SER A 151 -0.34 -27.52 -4.60
C SER A 151 -1.06 -26.50 -3.70
N GLY A 152 -1.45 -26.98 -2.52
CA GLY A 152 -1.85 -26.12 -1.41
C GLY A 152 -0.67 -25.23 -1.06
N GLY A 153 -0.75 -23.96 -1.47
CA GLY A 153 0.17 -22.93 -1.03
C GLY A 153 0.09 -22.83 0.49
N SER A 154 1.12 -23.36 1.15
CA SER A 154 1.42 -23.13 2.55
C SER A 154 1.46 -21.63 2.79
N SER A 155 0.31 -21.09 3.22
CA SER A 155 0.18 -19.73 3.72
C SER A 155 1.01 -19.68 4.98
N SER A 156 2.23 -19.15 4.84
CA SER A 156 3.15 -18.88 5.94
C SER A 156 2.39 -18.38 7.18
N PRO A 157 2.61 -18.95 8.38
CA PRO A 157 1.85 -18.63 9.62
C PRO A 157 1.76 -17.13 9.97
N TRP A 158 2.65 -16.33 9.37
CA TRP A 158 2.85 -14.91 9.56
C TRP A 158 1.71 -14.07 8.98
N MET A 159 0.95 -14.60 8.01
CA MET A 159 -0.14 -13.86 7.36
C MET A 159 -1.49 -13.97 8.09
N ARG A 160 -1.57 -14.72 9.20
CA ARG A 160 -2.81 -14.88 9.99
C ARG A 160 -2.82 -14.13 11.32
N LYS A 161 -1.69 -13.52 11.72
CA LYS A 161 -1.63 -12.74 12.95
C LYS A 161 -2.37 -11.40 12.76
N PRO A 162 -3.33 -11.03 13.64
CA PRO A 162 -3.97 -9.73 13.60
C PRO A 162 -2.93 -8.62 13.74
N LYS A 163 -3.18 -7.45 13.11
CA LYS A 163 -2.23 -6.32 13.05
C LYS A 163 -1.62 -5.93 14.40
N ARG A 164 -2.37 -6.06 15.49
CA ARG A 164 -1.88 -5.79 16.86
C ARG A 164 -0.79 -6.76 17.30
N GLU A 165 -0.92 -8.03 16.94
CA GLU A 165 0.06 -9.07 17.26
C GLU A 165 1.30 -8.95 16.38
N LEU A 166 1.15 -8.52 15.12
CA LEU A 166 2.29 -8.18 14.26
C LEU A 166 3.09 -7.00 14.79
N VAL A 167 2.43 -5.97 15.33
CA VAL A 167 3.11 -4.83 15.95
C VAL A 167 3.83 -5.25 17.23
N ALA A 168 3.20 -6.05 18.08
CA ALA A 168 3.85 -6.58 19.29
C ALA A 168 5.04 -7.51 18.96
N GLU A 169 4.95 -8.29 17.88
CA GLU A 169 6.05 -9.13 17.41
C GLU A 169 7.21 -8.32 16.83
N ILE A 170 6.93 -7.20 16.16
CA ILE A 170 7.95 -6.26 15.68
C ILE A 170 8.64 -5.58 16.87
N GLU A 171 7.88 -5.10 17.85
CA GLU A 171 8.42 -4.48 19.07
C GLU A 171 9.27 -5.48 19.87
N ARG A 172 8.83 -6.73 20.00
CA ARG A 172 9.61 -7.84 20.60
C ARG A 172 10.91 -8.11 19.85
N ARG A 173 10.89 -8.11 18.52
CA ARG A 173 12.08 -8.29 17.67
C ARG A 173 13.05 -7.12 17.77
N GLU A 174 12.54 -5.90 17.88
CA GLU A 174 13.36 -4.70 18.09
C GLU A 174 14.00 -4.68 19.48
N GLU A 175 13.28 -5.11 20.52
CA GLU A 175 13.81 -5.28 21.87
C GLU A 175 14.91 -6.36 21.91
N GLU A 176 14.70 -7.49 21.24
CA GLU A 176 15.68 -8.58 21.13
C GLU A 176 16.94 -8.13 20.35
N ALA A 177 16.76 -7.37 19.27
CA ALA A 177 17.86 -6.78 18.51
C ALA A 177 18.65 -5.76 19.35
N ARG A 178 17.95 -4.91 20.11
CA ARG A 178 18.56 -3.94 21.03
C ARG A 178 19.33 -4.65 22.16
N GLY A 179 18.80 -5.75 22.67
CA GLY A 179 19.48 -6.62 23.65
C GLY A 179 20.75 -7.27 23.10
N ARG A 180 20.71 -7.79 21.86
CA ARG A 180 21.91 -8.34 21.20
C ARG A 180 22.95 -7.26 20.92
N GLN A 181 22.51 -6.06 20.52
CA GLN A 181 23.40 -4.94 20.29
C GLN A 181 24.05 -4.44 21.59
N ALA A 182 23.29 -4.36 22.68
CA ALA A 182 23.85 -4.07 24.01
C ALA A 182 24.83 -5.16 24.51
N LEU A 183 24.64 -6.41 24.10
CA LEU A 183 25.57 -7.50 24.39
C LEU A 183 26.87 -7.40 23.57
N MET A 184 26.80 -6.89 22.34
CA MET A 184 27.98 -6.63 21.50
C MET A 184 28.73 -5.34 21.87
N ASP A 185 28.00 -4.32 22.34
CA ASP A 185 28.60 -3.08 22.86
C ASP A 185 29.23 -3.26 24.25
N ARG A 186 28.99 -4.42 24.89
CA ARG A 186 29.75 -4.88 26.06
C ARG A 186 31.08 -5.46 25.57
N SER A 187 31.96 -4.55 25.17
CA SER A 187 33.34 -4.85 24.80
C SER A 187 34.01 -5.70 25.88
N PRO A 188 34.74 -6.77 25.53
CA PRO A 188 35.57 -7.48 26.49
C PRO A 188 36.64 -6.50 26.99
N SER A 189 36.63 -6.21 28.28
CA SER A 189 37.73 -5.51 28.95
C SER A 189 39.05 -6.14 28.53
N PRO A 190 40.08 -5.34 28.21
CA PRO A 190 41.36 -5.85 27.74
C PRO A 190 41.98 -6.70 28.86
N LEU A 191 42.14 -7.99 28.56
CA LEU A 191 42.86 -8.94 29.38
C LEU A 191 44.25 -8.37 29.65
N SER A 192 44.45 -7.86 30.86
CA SER A 192 45.76 -7.44 31.33
C SER A 192 46.57 -8.71 31.56
N VAL A 193 47.63 -8.85 30.77
CA VAL A 193 48.71 -9.81 30.88
C VAL A 193 49.27 -9.75 32.31
N PRO A 194 49.33 -10.86 33.08
CA PRO A 194 50.18 -10.92 34.25
C PRO A 194 51.60 -11.26 33.78
N ASP A 195 52.45 -10.25 33.90
CA ASP A 195 53.89 -10.30 33.72
C ASP A 195 54.54 -11.15 34.84
N GLU A 196 55.64 -11.79 34.49
CA GLU A 196 56.44 -12.73 35.29
C GLU A 196 57.03 -12.09 36.56
N VAL A 197 56.88 -12.71 37.74
CA VAL A 197 57.91 -12.74 38.81
C VAL A 197 57.57 -13.78 39.91
N PRO A 198 58.52 -14.24 40.76
CA PRO A 198 59.24 -15.51 40.64
C PRO A 198 58.95 -16.52 41.78
N GLU A 199 59.49 -17.72 41.60
CA GLU A 199 59.67 -18.77 42.62
C GLU A 199 60.22 -18.21 43.93
N ASP A 200 59.46 -18.38 45.01
CA ASP A 200 59.88 -18.81 46.35
C ASP A 200 58.92 -18.25 47.41
N LEU A 201 58.74 -19.05 48.48
CA LEU A 201 58.19 -18.66 49.78
C LEU A 201 56.65 -18.71 49.99
N ILE A 202 56.25 -19.78 50.70
CA ILE A 202 55.47 -19.76 51.97
C ILE A 202 54.16 -20.57 51.94
N GLU A 203 54.30 -21.80 52.44
CA GLU A 203 53.45 -22.51 53.41
C GLU A 203 52.15 -21.80 53.88
N GLY A 204 51.00 -22.46 53.76
CA GLY A 204 49.81 -22.13 54.55
C GLY A 204 48.54 -22.89 54.14
N PRO A 205 47.68 -23.34 55.07
CA PRO A 205 46.99 -24.62 54.96
C PRO A 205 45.56 -24.59 54.39
N LEU A 206 45.18 -25.74 53.85
CA LEU A 206 43.83 -26.15 53.46
C LEU A 206 42.79 -25.93 54.57
N THR A 207 41.67 -25.31 54.21
CA THR A 207 40.40 -25.38 54.97
C THR A 207 39.24 -25.72 54.01
N PRO A 208 38.31 -26.60 54.41
CA PRO A 208 37.21 -27.06 53.56
C PRO A 208 35.96 -26.18 53.76
N LEU A 209 35.39 -25.66 52.68
CA LEU A 209 34.10 -24.98 52.71
C LEU A 209 33.01 -25.92 52.18
N SER A 210 32.43 -26.66 53.12
CA SER A 210 31.19 -27.42 52.98
C SER A 210 30.19 -26.77 53.95
N ALA A 211 29.27 -25.95 53.46
CA ALA A 211 28.00 -25.62 54.10
C ALA A 211 27.20 -24.59 53.28
N GLN A 212 25.88 -24.71 53.35
CA GLN A 212 24.83 -23.74 52.97
C GLN A 212 24.58 -23.57 51.47
N TYR A 213 23.54 -24.25 50.96
CA TYR A 213 22.19 -23.67 50.85
C TYR A 213 21.15 -24.80 50.73
N ASP A 214 20.55 -25.15 51.87
CA ASP A 214 19.19 -25.69 51.97
C ASP A 214 18.25 -24.50 52.14
N GLN A 215 17.21 -24.41 51.31
CA GLN A 215 15.84 -23.96 51.62
C GLN A 215 15.17 -23.53 50.33
N ASP A 216 14.29 -24.40 49.82
CA ASP A 216 12.92 -24.06 49.46
C ASP A 216 12.22 -25.39 49.10
N ASP A 217 11.79 -26.09 50.16
CA ASP A 217 10.68 -27.04 50.12
C ASP A 217 9.38 -26.26 49.92
N ASP A 218 8.51 -26.76 49.04
CA ASP A 218 7.11 -27.10 49.32
C ASP A 218 6.21 -26.94 48.08
N ASP A 219 5.32 -27.92 47.93
CA ASP A 219 4.13 -27.97 47.08
C ASP A 219 4.30 -28.34 45.59
N ASP A 220 4.18 -29.63 45.26
CA ASP A 220 2.93 -30.12 44.64
C ASP A 220 2.84 -31.66 44.59
N ASP A 221 1.96 -32.16 45.44
CA ASP A 221 1.16 -33.38 45.44
C ASP A 221 1.45 -34.54 44.46
N SER A 222 1.81 -35.63 45.12
CA SER A 222 1.43 -37.01 44.87
C SER A 222 0.06 -37.24 44.22
N VAL A 223 0.04 -38.03 43.14
CA VAL A 223 -1.03 -39.01 42.92
C VAL A 223 -0.42 -40.34 42.47
N ASP A 224 -0.25 -41.23 43.44
CA ASP A 224 -0.21 -42.67 43.23
C ASP A 224 -1.56 -43.15 42.67
N ILE A 225 -1.59 -43.79 41.51
CA ILE A 225 -2.43 -44.98 41.29
C ILE A 225 -1.64 -46.00 40.47
N ALA A 226 -1.23 -47.04 41.17
CA ALA A 226 -0.68 -48.26 40.63
C ALA A 226 -1.71 -49.07 39.82
N GLY A 227 -1.19 -49.75 38.79
CA GLY A 227 -1.59 -51.12 38.45
C GLY A 227 -2.74 -51.28 37.46
N GLN A 228 -2.44 -51.80 36.27
CA GLN A 228 -2.63 -53.22 36.00
C GLN A 228 -2.22 -53.58 34.57
N GLN A 229 -1.64 -54.76 34.48
CA GLN A 229 -1.33 -55.52 33.27
C GLN A 229 -2.61 -55.79 32.45
N SER A 230 -2.52 -55.74 31.12
CA SER A 230 -2.94 -56.85 30.25
C SER A 230 -2.61 -56.55 28.80
N MET A 231 -1.97 -57.53 28.15
CA MET A 231 -2.07 -57.77 26.71
C MET A 231 -3.54 -57.78 26.27
N ASP A 232 -3.84 -57.25 25.09
CA ASP A 232 -4.25 -58.07 23.94
C ASP A 232 -4.68 -57.20 22.75
N ASP A 233 -4.32 -57.69 21.58
CA ASP A 233 -4.86 -57.33 20.27
C ASP A 233 -6.40 -57.34 20.28
N PHE A 234 -7.06 -56.32 19.72
CA PHE A 234 -8.15 -56.54 18.76
C PHE A 234 -8.55 -55.26 18.01
N ASP A 235 -8.69 -55.46 16.71
CA ASP A 235 -9.23 -54.61 15.66
C ASP A 235 -10.67 -54.13 15.95
N MET A 236 -11.03 -52.92 15.47
CA MET A 236 -12.34 -52.55 14.87
C MET A 236 -12.64 -51.04 14.94
N SER A 237 -12.58 -50.41 13.77
CA SER A 237 -13.47 -49.39 13.18
C SER A 237 -14.56 -48.66 14.00
N GLY A 238 -14.70 -47.35 13.73
CA GLY A 238 -16.02 -46.69 13.60
C GLY A 238 -16.28 -45.41 14.44
N PRO A 239 -17.19 -44.52 14.01
CA PRO A 239 -16.93 -43.07 14.01
C PRO A 239 -17.86 -42.18 14.87
N GLN A 240 -17.43 -40.91 15.02
CA GLN A 240 -18.22 -39.67 15.14
C GLN A 240 -19.44 -39.61 16.08
N THR A 241 -19.36 -38.74 17.10
CA THR A 241 -20.48 -37.83 17.46
C THR A 241 -19.99 -36.54 18.13
N ARG A 242 -20.58 -35.41 17.68
CA ARG A 242 -20.46 -34.03 18.21
C ARG A 242 -21.20 -33.85 19.55
N PRO A 243 -20.93 -32.75 20.27
CA PRO A 243 -22.01 -31.87 20.74
C PRO A 243 -21.68 -30.38 20.44
N SER A 244 -22.57 -29.60 19.82
CA SER A 244 -23.74 -28.87 20.33
C SER A 244 -23.45 -27.66 21.23
N THR A 245 -23.92 -26.51 20.74
CA THR A 245 -23.82 -25.11 21.18
C THR A 245 -24.62 -24.79 22.45
N PRO A 246 -24.34 -23.66 23.12
CA PRO A 246 -25.44 -22.86 23.67
C PRO A 246 -25.41 -21.36 23.28
N GLU A 247 -26.63 -20.84 23.22
CA GLU A 247 -27.12 -19.47 22.97
C GLU A 247 -26.88 -18.53 24.17
N PRO A 248 -26.89 -17.18 24.00
CA PRO A 248 -27.80 -16.40 24.86
C PRO A 248 -28.40 -15.08 24.29
N TYR A 249 -29.68 -14.89 24.64
CA TYR A 249 -30.37 -13.70 25.18
C TYR A 249 -30.56 -12.38 24.39
N ALA A 250 -31.83 -11.98 24.28
CA ALA A 250 -32.34 -10.61 24.08
C ALA A 250 -32.37 -9.83 25.43
N PRO A 251 -32.58 -8.48 25.45
CA PRO A 251 -33.96 -7.95 25.55
C PRO A 251 -34.24 -6.52 25.00
N SER A 252 -35.54 -6.27 24.73
CA SER A 252 -36.40 -5.09 24.99
C SER A 252 -36.12 -3.66 24.49
N THR A 253 -37.06 -3.17 23.65
CA THR A 253 -37.57 -1.78 23.43
C THR A 253 -38.52 -1.35 24.60
N PRO A 254 -39.23 -0.18 24.66
CA PRO A 254 -39.25 1.07 23.84
C PRO A 254 -39.42 2.42 24.63
N ALA A 255 -39.36 3.58 23.96
CA ALA A 255 -40.26 4.74 24.19
C ALA A 255 -40.04 5.88 23.16
N GLN A 256 -41.15 6.41 22.63
CA GLN A 256 -41.32 7.65 21.85
C GLN A 256 -41.98 8.72 22.78
N PRO A 257 -42.02 10.03 22.45
CA PRO A 257 -43.12 10.58 21.62
C PRO A 257 -42.85 11.83 20.73
N ILE A 258 -43.49 11.83 19.54
CA ILE A 258 -44.41 12.84 18.95
C ILE A 258 -43.99 14.33 18.93
N ALA A 259 -43.89 14.92 17.71
CA ALA A 259 -44.60 16.15 17.30
C ALA A 259 -44.39 16.53 15.80
N THR A 260 -45.49 16.41 15.05
CA THR A 260 -46.09 17.40 14.12
C THR A 260 -45.31 17.98 12.91
N ALA A 261 -45.84 17.68 11.72
CA ALA A 261 -45.56 18.30 10.40
C ALA A 261 -46.16 19.74 10.30
N PRO A 262 -45.96 20.55 9.22
CA PRO A 262 -46.30 20.21 7.82
C PRO A 262 -45.30 20.69 6.74
N GLN A 263 -45.42 20.11 5.53
CA GLN A 263 -44.81 20.61 4.29
C GLN A 263 -45.51 21.92 3.82
N PRO A 264 -44.93 22.66 2.85
CA PRO A 264 -45.24 22.37 1.43
C PRO A 264 -44.14 22.67 0.39
N LEU A 265 -44.28 22.00 -0.77
CA LEU A 265 -44.00 22.44 -2.15
C LEU A 265 -42.53 22.66 -2.61
N ARG A 266 -42.11 21.73 -3.48
CA ARG A 266 -41.20 21.94 -4.61
C ARG A 266 -41.73 23.08 -5.52
N PRO A 267 -40.84 23.84 -6.17
CA PRO A 267 -40.46 23.47 -7.54
C PRO A 267 -38.97 23.61 -7.88
N THR A 268 -38.52 22.67 -8.70
CA THR A 268 -37.57 22.75 -9.83
C THR A 268 -36.60 23.95 -9.98
N ASN A 269 -35.37 23.58 -10.39
CA ASN A 269 -34.39 24.32 -11.21
C ASN A 269 -33.39 25.26 -10.52
N GLY A 270 -32.12 25.16 -10.95
CA GLY A 270 -31.12 26.19 -10.66
C GLY A 270 -29.66 25.76 -10.61
N LEU A 271 -29.24 24.76 -11.39
CA LEU A 271 -27.81 24.54 -11.65
C LEU A 271 -27.35 25.69 -12.56
N LEU A 272 -26.55 26.60 -11.99
CA LEU A 272 -25.82 27.65 -12.67
C LEU A 272 -24.88 27.02 -13.70
N GLN A 273 -25.34 26.90 -14.94
CA GLN A 273 -24.48 26.84 -16.11
C GLN A 273 -24.23 28.26 -16.59
N HIS A 274 -22.96 28.64 -16.63
CA HIS A 274 -22.46 29.75 -17.42
C HIS A 274 -22.96 29.62 -18.87
N VAL A 275 -23.95 30.41 -19.22
CA VAL A 275 -24.32 30.70 -20.61
C VAL A 275 -23.91 32.14 -20.88
N ARG A 276 -22.95 32.28 -21.81
CA ARG A 276 -22.54 33.56 -22.39
C ARG A 276 -23.75 34.36 -22.88
N PRO A 277 -23.78 35.69 -22.73
CA PRO A 277 -24.84 36.50 -23.31
C PRO A 277 -24.72 36.45 -24.83
N ARG A 278 -25.60 35.70 -25.50
CA ARG A 278 -25.88 35.91 -26.92
C ARG A 278 -26.85 37.07 -27.02
N LEU A 279 -26.31 38.24 -27.34
CA LEU A 279 -27.11 39.33 -27.90
C LEU A 279 -27.83 38.86 -29.17
N GLY A 280 -29.11 39.23 -29.28
CA GLY A 280 -29.74 39.64 -30.53
C GLY A 280 -29.97 38.56 -31.58
N GLY A 281 -31.22 38.11 -31.68
CA GLY A 281 -31.70 37.30 -32.79
C GLY A 281 -31.51 37.98 -34.14
N VAL A 282 -30.74 37.33 -35.01
CA VAL A 282 -30.67 37.61 -36.44
C VAL A 282 -30.74 36.27 -37.16
N SER A 283 -31.92 35.95 -37.70
CA SER A 283 -32.11 34.76 -38.55
C SER A 283 -31.67 35.10 -39.98
N ARG A 284 -30.63 34.42 -40.46
CA ARG A 284 -30.21 34.45 -41.87
C ARG A 284 -31.14 33.59 -42.70
N THR A 285 -31.59 34.09 -43.85
CA THR A 285 -32.22 33.26 -44.89
C THR A 285 -31.14 32.51 -45.68
N ALA A 286 -31.53 31.40 -46.33
CA ALA A 286 -30.62 30.54 -47.10
C ALA A 286 -29.97 31.21 -48.33
N SER A 287 -30.34 32.46 -48.67
CA SER A 287 -29.75 33.27 -49.73
C SER A 287 -28.74 34.32 -49.24
N GLY A 288 -28.46 34.39 -47.93
CA GLY A 288 -27.36 35.20 -47.38
C GLY A 288 -27.68 36.68 -47.10
N SER A 289 -28.94 37.12 -47.21
CA SER A 289 -29.32 38.51 -46.87
C SER A 289 -29.78 38.65 -45.43
N PHE A 290 -29.33 39.71 -44.75
CA PHE A 290 -29.71 40.03 -43.37
C PHE A 290 -31.01 40.85 -43.34
N LEU A 291 -32.04 40.34 -42.64
CA LEU A 291 -33.28 41.08 -42.40
C LEU A 291 -33.18 41.80 -41.05
N SER A 292 -33.15 43.14 -41.08
CA SER A 292 -33.23 44.00 -39.91
C SER A 292 -34.68 44.07 -39.39
N HIS A 293 -34.89 43.72 -38.12
CA HIS A 293 -36.18 43.81 -37.43
C HIS A 293 -36.55 45.27 -37.05
N ILE A 294 -36.65 46.16 -38.02
CA ILE A 294 -37.17 47.53 -37.83
C ILE A 294 -38.36 47.73 -38.77
N SER A 295 -39.56 47.60 -38.22
CA SER A 295 -40.79 48.33 -38.62
C SER A 295 -42.04 47.57 -38.16
N ASN A 296 -42.28 47.52 -36.86
CA ASN A 296 -43.66 47.48 -36.34
C ASN A 296 -44.28 48.86 -36.59
N ARG A 297 -44.73 49.11 -37.82
CA ARG A 297 -45.63 50.23 -38.11
C ARG A 297 -47.05 49.74 -37.83
N PHE A 298 -47.69 50.38 -36.86
CA PHE A 298 -49.13 50.30 -36.68
C PHE A 298 -49.80 50.81 -37.96
N THR A 299 -50.73 49.99 -38.46
CA THR A 299 -51.78 50.33 -39.41
C THR A 299 -52.61 51.52 -38.92
N PRO A 300 -52.85 52.57 -39.73
CA PRO A 300 -53.93 53.51 -39.46
C PRO A 300 -55.28 52.87 -39.85
N SER A 301 -56.22 52.87 -38.92
CA SER A 301 -57.62 52.49 -39.18
C SER A 301 -58.36 53.63 -39.89
N PRO A 302 -59.38 53.32 -40.71
CA PRO A 302 -60.30 54.31 -41.26
C PRO A 302 -61.52 54.49 -40.34
N GLY A 303 -61.80 55.74 -39.94
CA GLY A 303 -63.07 56.21 -39.38
C GLY A 303 -63.10 57.72 -39.65
N SER A 304 -63.94 58.24 -40.55
CA SER A 304 -65.40 58.36 -40.51
C SER A 304 -65.91 59.23 -39.36
N ASP A 305 -66.68 60.24 -39.79
CA ASP A 305 -67.73 60.96 -39.08
C ASP A 305 -67.39 62.31 -38.40
N TYR A 306 -67.83 63.34 -39.13
CA TYR A 306 -68.83 64.34 -38.72
C TYR A 306 -68.54 65.34 -37.57
N ASP A 307 -68.79 66.60 -37.96
CA ASP A 307 -69.58 67.61 -37.22
C ASP A 307 -68.88 68.61 -36.29
N GLY A 308 -69.37 69.85 -36.33
CA GLY A 308 -69.10 70.93 -35.38
C GLY A 308 -68.19 72.05 -35.93
N SER A 309 -68.64 72.88 -36.87
CA SER A 309 -69.40 74.13 -36.65
C SER A 309 -68.57 75.33 -36.14
N ASN A 310 -68.62 76.39 -36.95
CA ASN A 310 -68.73 77.82 -36.59
C ASN A 310 -67.57 78.52 -35.84
N GLN A 311 -66.92 79.47 -36.52
CA GLN A 311 -67.14 80.92 -36.36
C GLN A 311 -66.17 81.65 -37.32
N ASP A 312 -66.66 82.37 -38.33
CA ASP A 312 -67.21 83.73 -38.27
C ASP A 312 -66.14 84.79 -38.61
N SER A 313 -66.12 85.23 -39.87
CA SER A 313 -65.69 86.56 -40.33
C SER A 313 -66.16 86.73 -41.77
N SER A 314 -67.29 87.42 -41.88
CA SER A 314 -68.10 87.63 -43.07
C SER A 314 -67.40 88.37 -44.23
N PRO A 315 -67.88 88.15 -45.47
CA PRO A 315 -67.73 89.03 -46.63
C PRO A 315 -68.81 90.13 -46.61
N MET A 316 -68.49 91.38 -46.98
CA MET A 316 -69.53 92.38 -47.23
C MET A 316 -70.01 92.35 -48.69
N ALA A 317 -71.32 92.25 -48.77
CA ALA A 317 -72.20 92.07 -49.91
C ALA A 317 -72.15 93.14 -51.00
N ALA A 318 -72.63 92.69 -52.16
CA ALA A 318 -73.12 93.46 -53.27
C ALA A 318 -74.50 94.12 -52.99
N GLU A 319 -75.00 94.79 -54.04
CA GLU A 319 -76.39 95.12 -54.38
C GLU A 319 -76.95 96.53 -54.10
N ALA A 320 -77.07 97.27 -55.22
CA ALA A 320 -78.32 97.51 -55.94
C ALA A 320 -79.15 98.78 -55.66
N ALA A 321 -79.82 99.18 -56.76
CA ALA A 321 -80.88 100.18 -56.93
C ALA A 321 -80.42 101.65 -57.05
N ALA A 322 -80.87 102.48 -58.01
CA ALA A 322 -81.88 102.30 -59.03
C ALA A 322 -81.68 103.25 -60.23
N SER A 323 -82.16 102.77 -61.38
CA SER A 323 -82.67 103.49 -62.56
C SER A 323 -83.53 104.73 -62.21
N LEU A 324 -83.58 105.75 -63.10
CA LEU A 324 -84.80 106.29 -63.75
C LEU A 324 -84.66 107.77 -64.24
N PHE A 325 -84.98 107.99 -65.53
CA PHE A 325 -85.64 109.17 -66.14
C PHE A 325 -84.89 110.51 -66.45
N SER A 326 -84.68 110.78 -67.75
CA SER A 326 -85.02 112.08 -68.44
C SER A 326 -86.56 112.29 -68.47
N PRO A 327 -87.23 113.37 -68.99
CA PRO A 327 -86.83 114.48 -69.90
C PRO A 327 -87.55 115.86 -69.67
N LEU A 328 -87.46 116.78 -70.69
CA LEU A 328 -88.45 117.83 -71.09
C LEU A 328 -88.68 119.04 -70.13
N ALA A 329 -89.04 120.28 -70.49
CA ALA A 329 -89.40 120.98 -71.74
C ALA A 329 -89.53 122.51 -71.47
N THR A 330 -89.37 123.34 -72.52
CA THR A 330 -90.17 124.55 -72.90
C THR A 330 -90.33 125.80 -72.00
N ARG A 331 -90.15 127.02 -72.60
CA ARG A 331 -91.18 128.08 -72.91
C ARG A 331 -90.56 129.50 -72.96
N THR A 332 -90.54 130.21 -74.10
CA THR A 332 -91.50 131.22 -74.68
C THR A 332 -91.56 132.63 -74.05
N ALA A 333 -91.35 133.68 -74.87
CA ALA A 333 -92.09 134.98 -74.96
C ALA A 333 -91.34 135.93 -75.96
N GLN A 334 -91.82 136.31 -77.16
CA GLN A 334 -92.83 137.33 -77.58
C GLN A 334 -92.60 138.75 -77.01
N GLY A 335 -92.07 139.72 -77.78
CA GLY A 335 -92.75 140.75 -78.65
C GLY A 335 -92.45 142.19 -78.10
N PRO A 336 -92.85 143.36 -78.68
CA PRO A 336 -93.31 143.79 -80.02
C PRO A 336 -92.59 145.09 -80.58
N VAL A 337 -93.11 145.63 -81.70
CA VAL A 337 -92.75 146.82 -82.55
C VAL A 337 -93.01 148.20 -81.87
N PRO A 338 -92.56 149.41 -82.38
CA PRO A 338 -93.15 150.11 -83.55
C PRO A 338 -92.23 151.08 -84.40
N HIS A 339 -92.82 151.54 -85.53
CA HIS A 339 -92.47 152.64 -86.48
C HIS A 339 -92.02 153.98 -85.81
N GLU A 340 -91.36 154.98 -86.44
CA GLU A 340 -91.60 155.74 -87.69
C GLU A 340 -90.46 156.82 -87.78
N LYS A 341 -89.80 157.14 -88.91
CA LYS A 341 -90.21 158.13 -89.92
C LYS A 341 -89.25 158.10 -91.12
N MET A 342 -89.84 158.00 -92.32
CA MET A 342 -89.26 158.37 -93.62
C MET A 342 -88.87 159.87 -93.62
N VAL A 343 -87.89 160.37 -94.38
CA VAL A 343 -87.76 160.35 -95.84
C VAL A 343 -86.30 160.72 -96.19
N ALA A 344 -85.47 159.76 -96.61
CA ALA A 344 -84.22 160.00 -97.39
C ALA A 344 -83.56 158.71 -97.94
N LEU A 345 -84.24 157.55 -97.93
CA LEU A 345 -83.64 156.23 -98.20
C LEU A 345 -84.31 155.52 -99.38
N SER A 346 -84.07 156.01 -100.60
CA SER A 346 -84.42 155.30 -101.84
C SER A 346 -83.20 154.96 -102.71
N ASN A 347 -82.00 155.42 -102.34
CA ASN A 347 -80.75 155.15 -103.08
C ASN A 347 -79.72 154.31 -102.28
N GLU A 348 -80.00 153.95 -101.02
CA GLU A 348 -79.12 153.12 -100.17
C GLU A 348 -79.54 151.63 -100.07
N LEU A 349 -80.81 151.33 -100.37
CA LEU A 349 -81.38 149.97 -100.27
C LEU A 349 -80.81 149.00 -101.32
N ALA A 350 -80.41 149.49 -102.50
CA ALA A 350 -79.80 148.68 -103.56
C ALA A 350 -78.34 148.25 -103.23
N ARG A 351 -77.62 148.98 -102.37
CA ARG A 351 -76.30 148.55 -101.87
C ARG A 351 -76.41 147.52 -100.75
N PHE A 352 -77.44 147.63 -99.91
CA PHE A 352 -77.66 146.73 -98.79
C PHE A 352 -78.08 145.31 -99.24
N GLU A 353 -78.88 145.19 -100.30
CA GLU A 353 -79.31 143.86 -100.80
C GLU A 353 -78.16 143.05 -101.42
N GLU A 354 -77.16 143.69 -102.04
CA GLU A 354 -75.98 143.02 -102.58
C GLU A 354 -75.02 142.60 -101.46
N GLU A 355 -74.84 143.44 -100.44
CA GLU A 355 -74.05 143.12 -99.24
C GLU A 355 -74.68 141.98 -98.42
N ASN A 356 -76.00 141.92 -98.35
CA ASN A 356 -76.73 140.84 -97.67
C ASN A 356 -76.62 139.50 -98.43
N ARG A 357 -76.53 139.52 -99.77
CA ARG A 357 -76.28 138.31 -100.56
C ARG A 357 -74.86 137.79 -100.35
N ARG A 358 -73.87 138.69 -100.23
CA ARG A 358 -72.47 138.35 -99.92
C ARG A 358 -72.30 137.81 -98.49
N LEU A 359 -72.94 138.43 -97.50
CA LEU A 359 -72.94 137.95 -96.11
C LEU A 359 -73.62 136.58 -95.95
N LYS A 360 -74.61 136.25 -96.78
CA LYS A 360 -75.23 134.92 -96.78
C LYS A 360 -74.28 133.83 -97.28
N VAL A 361 -73.51 134.10 -98.33
CA VAL A 361 -72.50 133.17 -98.86
C VAL A 361 -71.36 132.99 -97.85
N ASP A 362 -70.84 134.08 -97.30
CA ASP A 362 -69.80 134.04 -96.27
C ASP A 362 -70.30 133.36 -94.97
N GLY A 363 -71.56 133.56 -94.60
CA GLY A 363 -72.20 132.88 -93.47
C GLY A 363 -72.36 131.37 -93.67
N THR A 364 -72.69 130.92 -94.89
CA THR A 364 -72.73 129.48 -95.19
C THR A 364 -71.33 128.85 -95.23
N ALA A 365 -70.33 129.58 -95.74
CA ALA A 365 -68.95 129.12 -95.73
C ALA A 365 -68.38 129.04 -94.30
N HIS A 366 -68.67 130.01 -93.43
CA HIS A 366 -68.31 129.97 -92.01
C HIS A 366 -69.05 128.86 -91.26
N LYS A 367 -70.34 128.64 -91.53
CA LYS A 367 -71.08 127.54 -90.92
C LYS A 367 -70.46 126.19 -91.28
N LEU A 368 -70.12 125.99 -92.55
CA LEU A 368 -69.49 124.75 -93.01
C LEU A 368 -68.08 124.59 -92.42
N HIS A 369 -67.32 125.67 -92.29
CA HIS A 369 -66.01 125.63 -91.62
C HIS A 369 -66.12 125.31 -90.12
N ILE A 370 -67.15 125.82 -89.43
CA ILE A 370 -67.43 125.49 -88.02
C ILE A 370 -67.86 124.03 -87.88
N GLU A 371 -68.72 123.53 -88.78
CA GLU A 371 -69.15 122.12 -88.78
C GLU A 371 -67.98 121.16 -89.07
N THR A 372 -67.12 121.48 -90.04
CA THR A 372 -65.90 120.70 -90.32
C THR A 372 -64.96 120.72 -89.12
N ARG A 373 -64.72 121.89 -88.52
CA ARG A 373 -63.86 122.01 -87.33
C ARG A 373 -64.46 121.33 -86.10
N ALA A 374 -65.79 121.32 -85.96
CA ALA A 374 -66.47 120.57 -84.91
C ALA A 374 -66.32 119.05 -85.11
N ALA A 375 -66.44 118.56 -86.34
CA ALA A 375 -66.20 117.16 -86.68
C ALA A 375 -64.72 116.76 -86.49
N GLU A 376 -63.77 117.64 -86.81
CA GLU A 376 -62.33 117.44 -86.53
C GLU A 376 -62.05 117.40 -85.02
N LEU A 377 -62.71 118.24 -84.23
CA LEU A 377 -62.61 118.19 -82.77
C LEU A 377 -63.30 116.95 -82.19
N GLU A 378 -64.42 116.50 -82.76
CA GLU A 378 -65.12 115.30 -82.32
C GLU A 378 -64.31 114.03 -82.65
N THR A 379 -63.74 113.95 -83.85
CA THR A 379 -62.81 112.88 -84.23
C THR A 379 -61.52 112.94 -83.40
N GLY A 380 -60.97 114.12 -83.14
CA GLY A 380 -59.82 114.32 -82.25
C GLY A 380 -60.10 113.90 -80.80
N THR A 381 -61.27 114.25 -80.26
CA THR A 381 -61.69 113.86 -78.90
C THR A 381 -62.00 112.37 -78.80
N LEU A 382 -62.60 111.75 -79.82
CA LEU A 382 -62.75 110.29 -79.90
C LEU A 382 -61.39 109.60 -79.96
N THR A 383 -60.45 110.13 -80.74
CA THR A 383 -59.08 109.58 -80.84
C THR A 383 -58.35 109.67 -79.50
N LEU A 384 -58.43 110.82 -78.82
CA LEU A 384 -57.86 111.00 -77.47
C LEU A 384 -58.55 110.12 -76.43
N ARG A 385 -59.88 109.97 -76.50
CA ARG A 385 -60.63 109.10 -75.60
C ARG A 385 -60.24 107.63 -75.80
N ASN A 386 -60.13 107.20 -77.06
CA ASN A 386 -59.66 105.86 -77.41
C ASN A 386 -58.23 105.63 -76.92
N ALA A 387 -57.31 106.58 -77.16
CA ALA A 387 -55.94 106.54 -76.66
C ALA A 387 -55.87 106.50 -75.13
N LEU A 388 -56.72 107.28 -74.44
CA LEU A 388 -56.82 107.27 -72.98
C LEU A 388 -57.35 105.93 -72.47
N THR A 389 -58.38 105.36 -73.10
CA THR A 389 -58.88 104.02 -72.73
C THR A 389 -57.84 102.94 -72.97
N GLN A 390 -57.09 103.02 -74.08
CA GLN A 390 -56.01 102.09 -74.38
C GLN A 390 -54.86 102.23 -73.38
N SER A 391 -54.47 103.46 -73.04
CA SER A 391 -53.45 103.73 -72.02
C SER A 391 -53.91 103.26 -70.63
N THR A 392 -55.18 103.48 -70.28
CA THR A 392 -55.76 103.00 -69.00
C THR A 392 -55.76 101.47 -68.96
N LEU A 393 -56.13 100.79 -70.06
CA LEU A 393 -56.07 99.33 -70.16
C LEU A 393 -54.64 98.83 -70.02
N GLN A 394 -53.67 99.47 -70.69
CA GLN A 394 -52.25 99.15 -70.56
C GLN A 394 -51.76 99.34 -69.12
N SER A 395 -52.10 100.46 -68.47
CA SER A 395 -51.75 100.71 -67.06
C SER A 395 -52.36 99.67 -66.14
N SER A 396 -53.63 99.29 -66.34
CA SER A 396 -54.27 98.22 -65.55
C SER A 396 -53.63 96.85 -65.79
N THR A 397 -53.19 96.58 -67.02
CA THR A 397 -52.52 95.32 -67.39
C THR A 397 -51.13 95.25 -66.77
N LEU A 398 -50.35 96.33 -66.85
CA LEU A 398 -49.04 96.44 -66.20
C LEU A 398 -49.16 96.38 -64.68
N GLN A 399 -50.19 96.99 -64.09
CA GLN A 399 -50.45 96.91 -62.66
C GLN A 399 -50.84 95.49 -62.21
N ALA A 400 -51.64 94.78 -63.01
CA ALA A 400 -51.95 93.37 -62.76
C ALA A 400 -50.70 92.48 -62.88
N GLN A 401 -49.83 92.72 -63.86
CA GLN A 401 -48.56 92.02 -64.01
C GLN A 401 -47.59 92.32 -62.86
N LEU A 402 -47.49 93.57 -62.42
CA LEU A 402 -46.71 93.95 -61.25
C LEU A 402 -47.22 93.25 -59.99
N SER A 403 -48.54 93.26 -59.75
CA SER A 403 -49.13 92.56 -58.61
C SER A 403 -48.92 91.04 -58.68
N ALA A 404 -48.96 90.45 -59.87
CA ALA A 404 -48.66 89.03 -60.06
C ALA A 404 -47.17 88.73 -59.78
N GLY A 405 -46.26 89.59 -60.24
CA GLY A 405 -44.83 89.50 -59.94
C GLY A 405 -44.53 89.70 -58.44
N ASP A 406 -45.22 90.62 -57.76
CA ASP A 406 -45.10 90.81 -56.32
C ASP A 406 -45.59 89.58 -55.55
N ALA A 407 -46.66 88.92 -56.01
CA ALA A 407 -47.13 87.67 -55.43
C ALA A 407 -46.13 86.52 -55.65
N GLU A 408 -45.54 86.40 -56.83
CA GLU A 408 -44.51 85.40 -57.14
C GLU A 408 -43.24 85.63 -56.30
N THR A 409 -42.76 86.87 -56.21
CA THR A 409 -41.59 87.20 -55.38
C THR A 409 -41.86 86.96 -53.89
N ALA A 410 -43.07 87.22 -53.40
CA ALA A 410 -43.47 86.87 -52.04
C ALA A 410 -43.46 85.34 -51.80
N LEU A 411 -43.94 84.56 -52.78
CA LEU A 411 -43.91 83.09 -52.71
C LEU A 411 -42.49 82.54 -52.73
N LEU A 412 -41.62 83.06 -53.60
CA LEU A 412 -40.21 82.69 -53.67
C LEU A 412 -39.48 83.05 -52.39
N ARG A 413 -39.73 84.24 -51.81
CA ARG A 413 -39.18 84.63 -50.50
C ARG A 413 -39.63 83.68 -49.39
N LYS A 414 -40.91 83.30 -49.36
CA LYS A 414 -41.43 82.33 -48.38
C LYS A 414 -40.75 80.96 -48.54
N THR A 415 -40.56 80.52 -49.78
CA THR A 415 -39.88 79.25 -50.09
C THR A 415 -38.42 79.29 -49.67
N LEU A 416 -37.73 80.42 -49.91
CA LEU A 416 -36.34 80.63 -49.50
C LEU A 416 -36.21 80.57 -47.97
N VAL A 417 -37.07 81.27 -47.22
CA VAL A 417 -37.08 81.23 -45.75
C VAL A 417 -37.32 79.81 -45.23
N ASN A 418 -38.26 79.06 -45.83
CA ASN A 418 -38.50 77.66 -45.44
C ASN A 418 -37.26 76.79 -45.70
N LYS A 419 -36.55 77.02 -46.81
CA LYS A 419 -35.32 76.29 -47.14
C LYS A 419 -34.16 76.67 -46.24
N ASP A 420 -34.02 77.94 -45.88
CA ASP A 420 -33.02 78.40 -44.91
C ASP A 420 -33.28 77.79 -43.52
N GLN A 421 -34.55 77.67 -43.11
CA GLN A 421 -34.92 76.99 -41.87
C GLN A 421 -34.61 75.48 -41.93
N GLU A 422 -34.86 74.83 -43.06
CA GLU A 422 -34.50 73.43 -43.29
C GLU A 422 -32.97 73.23 -43.23
N ILE A 423 -32.20 74.10 -43.88
CA ILE A 423 -30.73 74.09 -43.84
C ILE A 423 -30.23 74.28 -42.40
N ALA A 424 -30.77 75.25 -41.66
CA ALA A 424 -30.40 75.47 -40.26
C ALA A 424 -30.69 74.24 -39.38
N SER A 425 -31.83 73.56 -39.59
CA SER A 425 -32.16 72.33 -38.90
C SER A 425 -31.19 71.19 -39.25
N LEU A 426 -30.82 71.04 -40.53
CA LEU A 426 -29.88 69.99 -40.97
C LEU A 426 -28.46 70.26 -40.46
N VAL A 427 -28.03 71.52 -40.43
CA VAL A 427 -26.74 71.92 -39.83
C VAL A 427 -26.73 71.62 -38.32
N GLY A 428 -27.84 71.89 -37.61
CA GLY A 428 -27.98 71.50 -36.21
C GLY A 428 -27.84 70.00 -36.00
N GLN A 429 -28.56 69.19 -36.79
CA GLN A 429 -28.44 67.72 -36.74
C GLN A 429 -27.02 67.22 -37.07
N LEU A 430 -26.32 67.86 -38.01
CA LEU A 430 -24.95 67.49 -38.35
C LEU A 430 -23.99 67.78 -37.18
N ASN A 431 -24.16 68.92 -36.51
CA ASN A 431 -23.37 69.26 -35.34
C ASN A 431 -23.63 68.28 -34.18
N ASP A 432 -24.88 67.89 -33.93
CA ASP A 432 -25.21 66.88 -32.90
C ASP A 432 -24.55 65.52 -33.22
N VAL A 433 -24.51 65.13 -34.51
CA VAL A 433 -23.83 63.89 -34.95
C VAL A 433 -22.31 64.00 -34.79
N ASP A 434 -21.71 65.15 -35.07
CA ASP A 434 -20.27 65.35 -34.87
C ASP A 434 -19.89 65.39 -33.39
N GLU A 435 -20.71 66.00 -32.53
CA GLU A 435 -20.54 65.98 -31.08
C GLU A 435 -20.64 64.55 -30.52
N THR A 436 -21.65 63.78 -30.92
CA THR A 436 -21.78 62.38 -30.50
C THR A 436 -20.62 61.52 -31.02
N ARG A 437 -20.17 61.73 -32.26
CA ARG A 437 -19.01 61.01 -32.83
C ARG A 437 -17.71 61.34 -32.10
N THR A 438 -17.49 62.61 -31.74
CA THR A 438 -16.29 63.02 -30.98
C THR A 438 -16.31 62.45 -29.57
N GLN A 439 -17.48 62.42 -28.93
CA GLN A 439 -17.67 61.75 -27.63
C GLN A 439 -17.40 60.24 -27.72
N ASP A 440 -17.95 59.56 -28.72
CA ASP A 440 -17.74 58.13 -28.94
C ASP A 440 -16.26 57.81 -29.21
N LEU A 441 -15.58 58.67 -29.97
CA LEU A 441 -14.14 58.53 -30.24
C LEU A 441 -13.30 58.72 -28.98
N ALA A 442 -13.66 59.68 -28.12
CA ALA A 442 -13.00 59.87 -26.83
C ALA A 442 -13.21 58.66 -25.90
N ILE A 443 -14.42 58.10 -25.84
CA ILE A 443 -14.72 56.89 -25.08
C ILE A 443 -13.92 55.71 -25.63
N ALA A 444 -13.88 55.53 -26.95
CA ALA A 444 -13.12 54.46 -27.60
C ALA A 444 -11.62 54.58 -27.28
N GLN A 445 -11.05 55.79 -27.33
CA GLN A 445 -9.65 56.05 -26.96
C GLN A 445 -9.38 55.69 -25.49
N GLN A 446 -10.27 56.07 -24.57
CA GLN A 446 -10.14 55.72 -23.16
C GLN A 446 -10.23 54.20 -22.92
N VAL A 447 -11.10 53.50 -23.65
CA VAL A 447 -11.18 52.03 -23.57
C VAL A 447 -9.89 51.40 -24.11
N THR A 448 -9.35 51.90 -25.23
CA THR A 448 -8.10 51.37 -25.78
C THR A 448 -6.91 51.61 -24.86
N SER A 449 -6.82 52.75 -24.16
CA SER A 449 -5.74 52.99 -23.19
C SER A 449 -5.83 52.04 -21.99
N LYS A 450 -7.04 51.83 -21.45
CA LYS A 450 -7.28 50.88 -20.36
C LYS A 450 -6.92 49.45 -20.76
N LEU A 451 -7.34 49.01 -21.94
CA LEU A 451 -6.98 47.67 -22.44
C LEU A 451 -5.47 47.54 -22.66
N GLN A 452 -4.78 48.59 -23.11
CA GLN A 452 -3.33 48.57 -23.26
C GLN A 452 -2.62 48.43 -21.90
N GLU A 453 -3.07 49.16 -20.87
CA GLU A 453 -2.58 49.04 -19.50
C GLU A 453 -2.80 47.62 -18.94
N GLU A 454 -3.99 47.03 -19.14
CA GLU A 454 -4.28 45.65 -18.75
C GLU A 454 -3.38 44.64 -19.50
N ILE A 455 -3.15 44.83 -20.80
CA ILE A 455 -2.24 43.98 -21.58
C ILE A 455 -0.81 44.08 -21.04
N THR A 456 -0.32 45.28 -20.70
CA THR A 456 1.02 45.43 -20.11
C THR A 456 1.12 44.78 -18.74
N ALA A 457 0.11 44.95 -17.88
CA ALA A 457 0.09 44.33 -16.55
C ALA A 457 0.02 42.78 -16.64
N LEU A 458 -0.76 42.23 -17.56
CA LEU A 458 -0.83 40.79 -17.78
C LEU A 458 0.48 40.22 -18.34
N LYS A 459 1.20 40.96 -19.19
CA LYS A 459 2.53 40.57 -19.68
C LYS A 459 3.54 40.53 -18.53
N GLU A 460 3.60 41.56 -17.70
CA GLU A 460 4.48 41.57 -16.53
C GLU A 460 4.17 40.42 -15.55
N GLN A 461 2.88 40.11 -15.34
CA GLN A 461 2.48 38.95 -14.54
C GLN A 461 2.90 37.61 -15.16
N LEU A 462 2.84 37.50 -16.50
CA LEU A 462 3.28 36.31 -17.21
C LEU A 462 4.79 36.13 -17.07
N ASP A 463 5.58 37.18 -17.33
CA ASP A 463 7.04 37.17 -17.23
C ASP A 463 7.49 36.84 -15.79
N ALA A 464 6.81 37.41 -14.78
CA ALA A 464 7.09 37.10 -13.37
C ALA A 464 6.80 35.62 -13.03
N ARG A 465 5.73 35.04 -13.57
CA ARG A 465 5.43 33.62 -13.38
C ARG A 465 6.38 32.71 -14.15
N GLU A 466 6.80 33.08 -15.33
CA GLU A 466 7.82 32.35 -16.09
C GLU A 466 9.16 32.35 -15.34
N ALA A 467 9.56 33.47 -14.75
CA ALA A 467 10.72 33.56 -13.87
C ALA A 467 10.57 32.68 -12.60
N GLU A 468 9.38 32.65 -11.99
CA GLU A 468 9.11 31.78 -10.84
C GLU A 468 9.18 30.29 -11.21
N PHE A 469 8.62 29.90 -12.35
CA PHE A 469 8.65 28.51 -12.82
C PHE A 469 10.05 28.06 -13.20
N THR A 470 10.83 28.92 -13.86
CA THR A 470 12.24 28.61 -14.20
C THR A 470 13.09 28.46 -12.95
N ALA A 471 12.93 29.31 -11.93
CA ALA A 471 13.61 29.17 -10.65
C ALA A 471 13.19 27.89 -9.89
N LYS A 472 11.91 27.52 -9.92
CA LYS A 472 11.43 26.24 -9.33
C LYS A 472 11.98 25.03 -10.08
N LEU A 473 12.08 25.11 -11.40
CA LEU A 473 12.63 24.03 -12.23
C LEU A 473 14.12 23.84 -11.92
N SER A 474 14.91 24.91 -11.86
CA SER A 474 16.34 24.82 -11.51
C SER A 474 16.56 24.28 -10.10
N ALA A 475 15.77 24.73 -9.11
CA ALA A 475 15.84 24.20 -7.75
C ALA A 475 15.46 22.70 -7.67
N SER A 476 14.46 22.27 -8.46
CA SER A 476 14.11 20.85 -8.56
C SER A 476 15.20 20.02 -9.23
N GLU A 477 15.86 20.55 -10.26
CA GLU A 477 16.98 19.87 -10.92
C GLU A 477 18.19 19.74 -9.99
N GLU A 478 18.51 20.77 -9.22
CA GLU A 478 19.56 20.72 -8.20
C GLU A 478 19.23 19.70 -7.10
N SER A 479 17.98 19.68 -6.62
CA SER A 479 17.53 18.67 -5.66
C SER A 479 17.62 17.25 -6.21
N LEU A 480 17.30 17.05 -7.50
CA LEU A 480 17.38 15.75 -8.16
C LEU A 480 18.83 15.30 -8.35
N LYS A 481 19.73 16.23 -8.72
CA LYS A 481 21.18 15.98 -8.78
C LYS A 481 21.73 15.61 -7.40
N ALA A 482 21.39 16.34 -6.35
CA ALA A 482 21.80 16.04 -4.98
C ALA A 482 21.30 14.65 -4.52
N SER A 483 20.04 14.32 -4.81
CA SER A 483 19.49 12.99 -4.51
C SER A 483 20.17 11.88 -5.32
N SER A 484 20.55 12.14 -6.58
CA SER A 484 21.27 11.18 -7.41
C SER A 484 22.66 10.89 -6.86
N VAL A 485 23.39 11.92 -6.40
CA VAL A 485 24.70 11.76 -5.75
C VAL A 485 24.58 10.95 -4.47
N ALA A 486 23.61 11.27 -3.60
CA ALA A 486 23.38 10.52 -2.37
C ALA A 486 23.00 9.04 -2.64
N LEU A 487 22.23 8.75 -3.70
CA LEU A 487 21.93 7.37 -4.10
C LEU A 487 23.17 6.64 -4.63
N GLN A 488 24.05 7.33 -5.35
CA GLN A 488 25.32 6.77 -5.81
C GLN A 488 26.25 6.44 -4.63
N GLU A 489 26.38 7.34 -3.65
CA GLU A 489 27.13 7.10 -2.41
C GLU A 489 26.58 5.87 -1.67
N LYS A 490 25.26 5.78 -1.48
CA LYS A 490 24.65 4.60 -0.84
C LYS A 490 24.82 3.31 -1.63
N THR A 491 24.87 3.39 -2.96
CA THR A 491 25.20 2.23 -3.80
C THR A 491 26.65 1.78 -3.59
N THR A 492 27.59 2.73 -3.46
CA THR A 492 28.99 2.39 -3.16
C THR A 492 29.16 1.81 -1.74
N GLU A 493 28.46 2.34 -0.74
CA GLU A 493 28.45 1.78 0.62
C GLU A 493 27.89 0.35 0.63
N LEU A 494 26.78 0.10 -0.09
CA LEU A 494 26.21 -1.25 -0.19
C LEU A 494 27.16 -2.24 -0.84
N ASN A 495 27.87 -1.84 -1.91
CA ASN A 495 28.88 -2.70 -2.54
C ASN A 495 30.04 -2.98 -1.58
N GLN A 496 30.52 -1.99 -0.83
CA GLN A 496 31.57 -2.19 0.18
C GLN A 496 31.12 -3.14 1.30
N LEU A 497 29.87 -3.03 1.76
CA LEU A 497 29.31 -3.95 2.75
C LEU A 497 29.15 -5.37 2.19
N GLN A 498 28.80 -5.51 0.91
CA GLN A 498 28.74 -6.80 0.24
C GLN A 498 30.12 -7.45 0.13
N ASP A 499 31.15 -6.68 -0.24
CA ASP A 499 32.54 -7.17 -0.29
C ASP A 499 33.05 -7.55 1.11
N ASN A 500 32.70 -6.78 2.14
CA ASN A 500 33.03 -7.10 3.54
C ASN A 500 32.33 -8.40 4.00
N LEU A 501 31.05 -8.56 3.65
CA LEU A 501 30.30 -9.78 3.96
C LEU A 501 30.89 -11.00 3.28
N GLN A 502 31.28 -10.88 2.01
CA GLN A 502 31.94 -11.95 1.27
C GLN A 502 33.29 -12.33 1.91
N ARG A 503 34.13 -11.33 2.25
CA ARG A 503 35.39 -11.58 2.96
C ARG A 503 35.19 -12.27 4.32
N ALA A 504 34.14 -11.89 5.06
CA ALA A 504 33.80 -12.55 6.32
C ALA A 504 33.35 -14.00 6.10
N GLN A 505 32.58 -14.29 5.04
CA GLN A 505 32.19 -15.64 4.67
C GLN A 505 33.40 -16.50 4.30
N GLU A 506 34.30 -15.99 3.46
CA GLU A 506 35.55 -16.67 3.09
C GLU A 506 36.43 -16.94 4.33
N SER A 507 36.49 -16.00 5.28
CA SER A 507 37.20 -16.20 6.54
C SER A 507 36.57 -17.28 7.42
N VAL A 508 35.24 -17.38 7.47
CA VAL A 508 34.53 -18.43 8.23
C VAL A 508 34.78 -19.79 7.61
N GLU A 509 34.75 -19.91 6.29
CA GLU A 509 35.08 -21.15 5.59
C GLU A 509 36.55 -21.58 5.82
N ALA A 510 37.48 -20.62 5.82
CA ALA A 510 38.89 -20.88 6.14
C ALA A 510 39.08 -21.35 7.61
N LEU A 511 38.36 -20.76 8.56
CA LEU A 511 38.38 -21.21 9.96
C LEU A 511 37.74 -22.58 10.13
N GLN A 512 36.66 -22.87 9.41
CA GLN A 512 35.99 -24.16 9.44
C GLN A 512 36.89 -25.28 8.90
N THR A 513 37.53 -25.06 7.75
CA THR A 513 38.50 -26.02 7.19
C THR A 513 39.69 -26.24 8.12
N THR A 514 40.18 -25.18 8.78
CA THR A 514 41.23 -25.30 9.80
C THR A 514 40.77 -26.14 10.99
N LEU A 515 39.54 -25.91 11.48
CA LEU A 515 38.95 -26.68 12.58
C LEU A 515 38.74 -28.16 12.20
N GLU A 516 38.31 -28.44 10.98
CA GLU A 516 38.17 -29.80 10.47
C GLU A 516 39.53 -30.50 10.37
N MET A 517 40.58 -29.78 9.92
CA MET A 517 41.96 -30.29 9.90
C MET A 517 42.50 -30.58 11.31
N THR A 518 42.31 -29.67 12.28
CA THR A 518 42.79 -29.90 13.65
C THR A 518 42.03 -31.02 14.33
N ASN A 519 40.71 -31.12 14.13
CA ASN A 519 39.91 -32.25 14.62
C ASN A 519 40.37 -33.58 14.01
N ALA A 520 40.68 -33.62 12.71
CA ALA A 520 41.24 -34.81 12.08
C ALA A 520 42.62 -35.18 12.66
N SER A 521 43.47 -34.20 12.95
CA SER A 521 44.76 -34.39 13.62
C SER A 521 44.59 -34.97 15.03
N HIS A 522 43.71 -34.38 15.85
CA HIS A 522 43.44 -34.87 17.20
C HIS A 522 42.83 -36.28 17.19
N LEU A 523 41.96 -36.61 16.24
CA LEU A 523 41.44 -37.97 16.09
C LEU A 523 42.56 -38.97 15.76
N ALA A 524 43.49 -38.60 14.87
CA ALA A 524 44.65 -39.41 14.56
C ALA A 524 45.58 -39.60 15.77
N GLU A 525 45.79 -38.56 16.58
CA GLU A 525 46.54 -38.65 17.83
C GLU A 525 45.85 -39.56 18.86
N ILE A 526 44.51 -39.45 19.00
CA ILE A 526 43.72 -40.33 19.86
C ILE A 526 43.87 -41.79 19.40
N ASP A 527 43.77 -42.07 18.11
CA ASP A 527 43.94 -43.41 17.56
C ASP A 527 45.38 -43.92 17.78
N GLN A 528 46.38 -43.06 17.63
CA GLN A 528 47.78 -43.39 17.93
C GLN A 528 47.95 -43.73 19.41
N HIS A 529 47.43 -42.92 20.32
CA HIS A 529 47.48 -43.18 21.76
C HIS A 529 46.73 -44.46 22.14
N ASN A 530 45.55 -44.69 21.56
CA ASN A 530 44.79 -45.92 21.77
C ASN A 530 45.55 -47.15 21.28
N SER A 531 46.23 -47.07 20.13
CA SER A 531 47.09 -48.15 19.62
C SER A 531 48.32 -48.40 20.51
N ALA A 532 48.90 -47.34 21.07
CA ALA A 532 50.03 -47.42 22.00
C ALA A 532 49.60 -48.02 23.35
N ILE A 533 48.46 -47.59 23.90
CA ILE A 533 47.88 -48.13 25.13
C ILE A 533 47.54 -49.61 24.94
N THR A 534 46.80 -49.96 23.88
CA THR A 534 46.40 -51.36 23.63
C THR A 534 47.61 -52.25 23.38
N SER A 535 48.60 -51.83 22.59
CA SER A 535 49.80 -52.66 22.37
C SER A 535 50.65 -52.82 23.63
N ARG A 536 50.90 -51.74 24.38
CA ARG A 536 51.76 -51.76 25.56
C ARG A 536 51.10 -52.48 26.73
N THR A 537 49.87 -52.11 27.09
CA THR A 537 49.17 -52.71 28.24
C THR A 537 48.84 -54.18 28.00
N VAL A 538 48.43 -54.56 26.79
CA VAL A 538 48.16 -55.98 26.49
C VAL A 538 49.44 -56.78 26.48
N ALA A 539 50.56 -56.26 25.98
CA ALA A 539 51.84 -56.97 26.01
C ALA A 539 52.39 -57.11 27.44
N GLU A 540 52.34 -56.04 28.24
CA GLU A 540 52.78 -56.05 29.64
C GLU A 540 51.91 -57.00 30.48
N LEU A 541 50.58 -56.89 30.40
CA LEU A 541 49.65 -57.80 31.11
C LEU A 541 49.78 -59.25 30.66
N ARG A 542 50.00 -59.52 29.35
CA ARG A 542 50.26 -60.88 28.88
C ARG A 542 51.57 -61.42 29.45
N SER A 543 52.64 -60.63 29.46
CA SER A 543 53.92 -61.04 30.03
C SER A 543 53.81 -61.31 31.54
N GLU A 544 53.02 -60.53 32.27
CA GLU A 544 52.76 -60.74 33.70
C GLU A 544 51.91 -61.98 33.94
N VAL A 545 50.88 -62.23 33.13
CA VAL A 545 50.08 -63.45 33.17
C VAL A 545 50.95 -64.67 32.85
N ASP A 546 51.80 -64.61 31.83
CA ASP A 546 52.72 -65.69 31.48
C ASP A 546 53.73 -65.97 32.60
N ALA A 547 54.29 -64.92 33.21
CA ALA A 547 55.19 -65.04 34.36
C ALA A 547 54.48 -65.64 35.59
N SER A 548 53.26 -65.19 35.89
CA SER A 548 52.44 -65.74 36.98
C SER A 548 52.06 -67.20 36.72
N THR A 549 51.74 -67.54 35.47
CA THR A 549 51.45 -68.92 35.04
C THR A 549 52.67 -69.81 35.18
N ALA A 550 53.86 -69.33 34.79
CA ALA A 550 55.12 -70.03 34.97
C ALA A 550 55.44 -70.27 36.46
N LEU A 551 55.20 -69.27 37.31
CA LEU A 551 55.37 -69.40 38.76
C LEU A 551 54.36 -70.39 39.36
N CYS A 552 53.10 -70.39 38.91
CA CYS A 552 52.13 -71.40 39.33
C CYS A 552 52.56 -72.81 38.91
N ALA A 553 53.08 -72.98 37.68
CA ALA A 553 53.60 -74.26 37.22
C ALA A 553 54.82 -74.72 38.03
N GLN A 554 55.72 -73.79 38.39
CA GLN A 554 56.86 -74.09 39.26
C GLN A 554 56.39 -74.52 40.66
N LEU A 555 55.50 -73.76 41.30
CA LEU A 555 54.96 -74.10 42.62
C LEU A 555 54.20 -75.44 42.59
N GLN A 556 53.51 -75.76 41.50
CA GLN A 556 52.87 -77.05 41.33
C GLN A 556 53.89 -78.18 41.21
N ALA A 557 54.97 -78.00 40.44
CA ALA A 557 56.05 -78.98 40.36
C ALA A 557 56.78 -79.17 41.70
N GLU A 558 57.02 -78.10 42.45
CA GLU A 558 57.55 -78.17 43.81
C GLU A 558 56.59 -78.89 44.76
N LEU A 559 55.29 -78.64 44.66
CA LEU A 559 54.28 -79.35 45.45
C LEU A 559 54.26 -80.85 45.10
N GLU A 560 54.28 -81.22 43.82
CA GLU A 560 54.38 -82.61 43.39
C GLU A 560 55.67 -83.27 43.89
N GLN A 561 56.80 -82.56 43.84
CA GLN A 561 58.07 -83.03 44.39
C GLN A 561 57.97 -83.25 45.91
N THR A 562 57.43 -82.30 46.68
CA THR A 562 57.25 -82.49 48.13
C THR A 562 56.28 -83.62 48.48
N VAL A 563 55.26 -83.86 47.65
CA VAL A 563 54.35 -85.00 47.80
C VAL A 563 55.10 -86.32 47.57
N THR A 564 55.91 -86.39 46.51
CA THR A 564 56.72 -87.60 46.23
C THR A 564 57.76 -87.86 47.33
N ASP A 565 58.45 -86.82 47.81
CA ASP A 565 59.40 -86.92 48.93
C ASP A 565 58.68 -87.35 50.21
N ARG A 566 57.49 -86.81 50.50
CA ARG A 566 56.67 -87.23 51.64
C ARG A 566 56.26 -88.70 51.53
N THR A 567 55.85 -89.17 50.35
CA THR A 567 55.52 -90.59 50.15
C THR A 567 56.74 -91.46 50.36
N ARG A 568 57.90 -91.06 49.85
CA ARG A 568 59.17 -91.75 50.05
C ARG A 568 59.57 -91.83 51.53
N PHE A 569 59.50 -90.72 52.27
CA PHE A 569 59.78 -90.72 53.70
C PHE A 569 58.77 -91.54 54.49
N SER A 570 57.51 -91.59 54.06
CA SER A 570 56.52 -92.50 54.65
C SER A 570 56.90 -93.95 54.44
N ASP A 571 57.32 -94.32 53.23
CA ASP A 571 57.79 -95.68 52.91
C ASP A 571 59.06 -96.05 53.69
N GLU A 572 60.02 -95.12 53.79
CA GLU A 572 61.24 -95.29 54.60
C GLU A 572 60.90 -95.44 56.09
N LEU A 573 59.94 -94.66 56.61
CA LEU A 573 59.47 -94.76 58.00
C LEU A 573 58.78 -96.11 58.26
N ASP A 574 57.97 -96.59 57.32
CA ASP A 574 57.31 -97.89 57.45
C ASP A 574 58.30 -99.05 57.33
N ALA A 575 59.32 -98.94 56.46
CA ALA A 575 60.43 -99.88 56.41
C ALA A 575 61.23 -99.90 57.74
N GLU A 576 61.49 -98.74 58.33
CA GLU A 576 62.18 -98.64 59.62
C GLU A 576 61.33 -99.16 60.78
N ARG A 577 60.00 -98.98 60.74
CA ARG A 577 59.06 -99.61 61.68
C ARG A 577 59.10 -101.13 61.58
N VAL A 578 59.14 -101.69 60.37
CA VAL A 578 59.30 -103.13 60.14
C VAL A 578 60.66 -103.61 60.63
N HIS A 579 61.74 -102.85 60.39
CA HIS A 579 63.08 -103.17 60.88
C HIS A 579 63.13 -103.16 62.41
N SER A 580 62.58 -102.12 63.04
CA SER A 580 62.46 -101.99 64.49
C SER A 580 61.62 -103.11 65.10
N ALA A 581 60.51 -103.49 64.46
CA ALA A 581 59.69 -104.63 64.89
C ALA A 581 60.47 -105.96 64.78
N THR A 582 61.29 -106.11 63.74
CA THR A 582 62.17 -107.29 63.56
C THR A 582 63.26 -107.35 64.63
N LEU A 583 63.93 -106.22 64.91
CA LEU A 583 64.92 -106.12 65.97
C LEU A 583 64.31 -106.38 67.35
N LYS A 584 63.11 -105.84 67.61
CA LYS A 584 62.36 -106.11 68.83
C LYS A 584 62.04 -107.60 68.94
N GLY A 585 61.55 -108.24 67.87
CA GLY A 585 61.31 -109.67 67.86
C GLY A 585 62.59 -110.50 68.09
N LYS A 586 63.74 -110.09 67.54
CA LYS A 586 65.04 -110.71 67.82
C LYS A 586 65.47 -110.51 69.27
N LEU A 587 65.27 -109.32 69.84
CA LEU A 587 65.60 -109.01 71.23
C LEU A 587 64.75 -109.86 72.17
N ASP A 588 63.44 -109.94 71.93
CA ASP A 588 62.51 -110.78 72.68
C ASP A 588 62.94 -112.26 72.59
N ALA A 589 63.34 -112.75 71.41
CA ALA A 589 63.88 -114.10 71.22
C ALA A 589 65.19 -114.33 71.99
N THR A 590 66.10 -113.35 72.03
CA THR A 590 67.33 -113.45 72.83
C THR A 590 67.05 -113.38 74.32
N LEU A 591 66.05 -112.61 74.76
CA LEU A 591 65.64 -112.55 76.15
C LEU A 591 65.02 -113.88 76.59
N THR A 592 64.17 -114.50 75.77
CA THR A 592 63.69 -115.86 76.05
C THR A 592 64.83 -116.85 76.11
N HIS A 593 65.82 -116.74 75.22
CA HIS A 593 66.98 -117.63 75.25
C HIS A 593 67.87 -117.40 76.48
N ILE A 594 68.02 -116.16 76.94
CA ILE A 594 68.70 -115.86 78.20
C ILE A 594 67.92 -116.45 79.37
N HIS A 595 66.59 -116.30 79.43
CA HIS A 595 65.79 -116.93 80.47
C HIS A 595 65.90 -118.46 80.43
N GLU A 596 65.93 -119.09 79.25
CA GLU A 596 66.20 -120.53 79.12
C GLU A 596 67.57 -120.91 79.71
N ILE A 597 68.62 -120.13 79.43
CA ILE A 597 69.95 -120.34 80.01
C ILE A 597 69.96 -120.08 81.53
N GLU A 598 69.23 -119.08 82.00
CA GLU A 598 69.08 -118.78 83.43
C GLU A 598 68.35 -119.92 84.15
N ASP A 599 67.29 -120.47 83.57
CA ASP A 599 66.57 -121.65 84.05
C ASP A 599 67.51 -122.88 84.07
N GLU A 600 68.28 -123.12 83.00
CA GLU A 600 69.31 -124.17 82.94
C GLU A 600 70.40 -123.98 84.01
N LEU A 601 70.85 -122.74 84.24
CA LEU A 601 71.82 -122.41 85.27
C LEU A 601 71.25 -122.61 86.67
N GLU A 602 69.99 -122.27 86.90
CA GLU A 602 69.29 -122.50 88.16
C GLU A 602 69.14 -124.01 88.42
N GLU A 603 68.83 -124.80 87.39
CA GLU A 603 68.82 -126.27 87.47
C GLU A 603 70.22 -126.82 87.78
N MET A 604 71.26 -126.31 87.11
CA MET A 604 72.67 -126.66 87.39
C MET A 604 73.10 -126.26 88.81
N HIS A 605 72.63 -125.12 89.32
CA HIS A 605 72.86 -124.69 90.69
C HIS A 605 72.12 -125.58 91.71
N GLY A 606 70.90 -126.00 91.38
CA GLY A 606 70.13 -126.99 92.14
C GLY A 606 70.85 -128.33 92.21
N LEU A 607 71.32 -128.85 91.07
CA LEU A 607 72.14 -130.07 90.99
C LEU A 607 73.44 -129.93 91.80
N LYS A 608 74.12 -128.79 91.69
CA LYS A 608 75.35 -128.52 92.45
C LYS A 608 75.09 -128.44 93.96
N ALA A 609 73.94 -127.90 94.38
CA ALA A 609 73.55 -127.87 95.79
C ALA A 609 73.28 -129.30 96.32
N ILE A 610 72.62 -130.14 95.51
CA ILE A 610 72.40 -131.56 95.81
C ILE A 610 73.74 -132.32 95.91
N ASP A 611 74.65 -132.10 94.97
CA ASP A 611 75.99 -132.68 95.01
C ASP A 611 76.78 -132.20 96.23
N ALA A 612 76.69 -130.90 96.57
CA ALA A 612 77.33 -130.35 97.75
C ALA A 612 76.79 -130.99 99.05
N THR A 613 75.48 -131.22 99.15
CA THR A 613 74.89 -131.96 100.28
C THR A 613 75.36 -133.41 100.31
N THR A 614 75.43 -134.07 99.15
CA THR A 614 75.89 -135.47 99.06
C THR A 614 77.37 -135.59 99.45
N ILE A 615 78.21 -134.65 99.05
CA ILE A 615 79.63 -134.58 99.45
C ILE A 615 79.74 -134.33 100.95
N GLN A 616 78.87 -133.51 101.53
CA GLN A 616 78.87 -133.25 102.97
C GLN A 616 78.44 -134.49 103.76
N ASP A 617 77.41 -135.22 103.32
CA ASP A 617 77.01 -136.50 103.90
C ASP A 617 78.12 -137.56 103.80
N LEU A 618 78.86 -137.58 102.68
CA LEU A 618 80.04 -138.42 102.50
C LEU A 618 81.18 -138.02 103.44
N ARG A 619 81.37 -136.73 103.71
CA ARG A 619 82.35 -136.26 104.70
C ARG A 619 81.96 -136.66 106.12
N ASP A 620 80.68 -136.57 106.46
CA ASP A 620 80.19 -136.92 107.79
C ASP A 620 80.26 -138.43 108.01
N THR A 621 80.00 -139.24 106.99
CA THR A 621 80.22 -140.70 107.05
C THR A 621 81.69 -141.08 107.17
N ILE A 622 82.60 -140.42 106.44
CA ILE A 622 84.05 -140.61 106.58
C ILE A 622 84.50 -140.19 107.99
N PHE A 623 84.04 -139.06 108.50
CA PHE A 623 84.38 -138.58 109.83
C PHE A 623 83.92 -139.56 110.92
N ASN A 624 82.71 -140.11 110.78
CA ASN A 624 82.19 -141.15 111.68
C ASN A 624 82.98 -142.46 111.58
N PHE A 625 83.46 -142.81 110.38
CA PHE A 625 84.32 -143.97 110.16
C PHE A 625 85.72 -143.78 110.78
N GLU A 626 86.32 -142.59 110.63
CA GLU A 626 87.60 -142.24 111.27
C GLU A 626 87.50 -142.19 112.79
N ALA A 627 86.38 -141.71 113.34
CA ALA A 627 86.10 -141.73 114.77
C ALA A 627 86.01 -143.17 115.31
N ALA A 628 85.36 -144.08 114.57
CA ALA A 628 85.29 -145.50 114.92
C ALA A 628 86.67 -146.19 114.85
N GLN A 629 87.50 -145.85 113.85
CA GLN A 629 88.86 -146.37 113.74
C GLN A 629 89.77 -145.93 114.89
N ARG A 630 89.70 -144.66 115.34
CA ARG A 630 90.48 -144.18 116.49
C ARG A 630 90.08 -144.88 117.79
N GLN A 631 88.82 -145.26 117.93
CA GLN A 631 88.32 -145.99 119.10
C GLN A 631 88.81 -147.45 119.15
N GLN A 632 88.97 -148.12 117.99
CA GLN A 632 89.57 -149.46 117.92
C GLN A 632 91.10 -149.44 118.12
N LEU A 633 91.79 -148.41 117.64
CA LEU A 633 93.24 -148.29 117.78
C LEU A 633 93.68 -148.00 119.22
N ALA A 634 92.87 -147.27 120.01
CA ALA A 634 93.14 -146.97 121.42
C ALA A 634 93.12 -148.20 122.35
N MET A 635 92.49 -149.32 121.96
CA MET A 635 92.49 -150.57 122.74
C MET A 635 93.72 -151.46 122.50
N LEU A 636 94.46 -151.26 121.40
CA LEU A 636 95.61 -152.11 121.05
C LEU A 636 96.97 -151.50 121.43
N THR A 637 96.99 -150.27 121.96
CA THR A 637 98.21 -149.53 122.35
C THR A 637 98.45 -149.52 123.88
N LEU A 638 98.45 -150.71 124.52
CA LEU A 638 99.02 -150.93 125.88
C LEU A 638 100.10 -152.05 125.90
N LYS A 639 100.58 -152.52 124.74
CA LYS A 639 101.73 -153.42 124.61
C LYS A 639 102.51 -153.09 123.33
N GLY A 640 103.79 -152.75 123.48
CA GLY A 640 104.76 -152.82 122.38
C GLY A 640 105.30 -151.50 121.84
N THR A 641 106.27 -150.95 122.57
CA THR A 641 107.59 -150.52 122.06
C THR A 641 107.74 -149.62 120.82
N GLN A 642 108.40 -148.48 121.10
CA GLN A 642 109.63 -147.98 120.44
C GLN A 642 109.59 -147.36 119.02
N ALA A 643 109.95 -146.08 119.02
CA ALA A 643 111.06 -145.46 118.30
C ALA A 643 110.97 -145.15 116.78
N SER A 644 111.28 -143.88 116.50
CA SER A 644 112.24 -143.41 115.49
C SER A 644 111.76 -143.10 114.05
N THR A 645 111.58 -141.80 113.79
CA THR A 645 112.31 -140.98 112.77
C THR A 645 112.21 -141.36 111.25
N PRO A 646 112.77 -140.59 110.28
CA PRO A 646 112.01 -139.76 109.32
C PRO A 646 112.34 -140.00 107.82
N ALA A 647 111.89 -139.06 106.96
CA ALA A 647 112.51 -138.55 105.70
C ALA A 647 112.02 -139.05 104.31
N GLY A 648 111.28 -138.16 103.62
CA GLY A 648 111.30 -137.85 102.17
C GLY A 648 110.99 -138.96 101.14
N PRO A 649 111.08 -138.71 99.81
CA PRO A 649 110.79 -137.49 99.03
C PRO A 649 110.06 -137.80 97.68
N SER A 650 109.94 -136.77 96.81
CA SER A 650 110.04 -136.84 95.34
C SER A 650 108.83 -137.20 94.44
N LYS A 651 108.40 -136.15 93.69
CA LYS A 651 108.07 -136.07 92.24
C LYS A 651 107.04 -137.03 91.61
N ARG A 652 106.11 -136.40 90.86
CA ARG A 652 105.92 -136.46 89.38
C ARG A 652 104.49 -136.79 88.94
N ALA A 653 103.99 -135.97 88.00
CA ALA A 653 102.91 -136.23 87.02
C ALA A 653 101.47 -136.36 87.62
N THR A 654 100.37 -135.97 86.98
CA THR A 654 100.01 -135.85 85.56
C THR A 654 98.66 -135.12 85.43
N ARG A 655 98.45 -134.40 84.31
CA ARG A 655 97.25 -134.36 83.43
C ARG A 655 95.81 -134.08 83.95
N TYR A 656 95.21 -133.15 83.20
CA TYR A 656 93.84 -133.09 82.62
C TYR A 656 92.70 -132.35 83.36
N SER A 657 92.16 -131.40 82.56
CA SER A 657 90.78 -130.95 82.37
C SER A 657 90.08 -130.23 83.52
N ILE A 658 89.42 -129.09 83.27
CA ILE A 658 88.97 -128.46 82.00
C ILE A 658 89.61 -127.08 81.81
#